data_AF-A0A8J3JXL1-F1
#
_entry.id   AF-A0A8J3JXL1-F1
#
_cell.length_a   1.000
_cell.length_b   1.000
_cell.length_c   1.000
_cell.angle_alpha   90.00
_cell.angle_beta   90.00
_cell.angle_gamma   90.00
#
_symmetry.space_group_name_H-M   'P 1'
#
loop_
_entity.id
_entity.type
_entity.pdbx_description
1 polymer ?
#
loop_
_entity_poly.entity_id
_entity_poly.type
_entity_poly.pdbx_seq_one_letter_code
_entity_poly.pdbx_strand_id
1 'polypeptide(L)'
;MPTTRRSRLRSPAGRPAAAAVLALVLIVAAGAAWDPSGLLAPVGGRGLPLLGAGGVYRWAPLLVGLPTMLLAAAVPVLAIGGGRTQRARWRVFLVTWTAVVGAVALAAAVTGFVSALPLIGPHLSVGSAFRFAFATSGFAAMKFLLVGPLAATAAALAHGRRPMAASSDERDTAGRDPQPDTVAPAADRPASAVGVCVAVMFVVVTLAAATFGASWWRGGPVGYAFTGLLPAPSAAAGPVGYLCGVVLFLGVFGAAVRALQRRIVRHTSSGVAVTVWLASTVAGLGIGVVSAVAAALASTGLRDAGPDSWWIGASLLGVGTGIGYGIAVGLIGAIAAAVAWRWRPARVTARLAGSRRWAVGAPVVVLLAAVPLVIGSSAAPGPRPVAPVPASAGLQRLHLLPAATEDGLPTIGDVTGRQVILRGVNVNQLIDYHLRDPAVAATEPLTDADFAQVAAMGFNVVRLGMSWSRLEPRRGEFDRAYLQQISTAVASAKAHGVYVVLDMHQDAWGNALARPGEQCGGGTSPTTGWDGAPAWATITDRTLHCQFLARDLAPAVATAFGNFYTDRDGIQTELVRAWAYVARAFANEPAVAGYDLLNEPGIGANPPISSGLLLGRYYDAAITAIRDAERAGQGFAHLVFFEPSVLWSGLAFDVAPPPGFTDDRQLVFAPHPYSESITMDQSFGLTIASIERNLTVSARAAASYGAAYWPGEWGWFGDPAVDGASVTRFGAAQDRLGIGGAFWVWKQGCGSPETGADAATSGNLARIDCVTGAAIPPPTGFTQPLTRAYPRAFPGRLDRLEASAGDGGLTFGATVDTDGADCELDIWVPGEAQPQLATRGVGDAASVKVPGGWRVTGCARGAYTVTVTR
;
A
#
# COMPACT_ATOMS: atom_id res chain seq x y z
N MET A 1 41.69 -46.70 11.03
CA MET A 1 41.17 -45.92 9.89
C MET A 1 39.69 -45.63 10.08
N PRO A 2 39.23 -44.36 10.13
CA PRO A 2 37.81 -44.05 10.19
C PRO A 2 37.33 -43.51 8.83
N THR A 3 36.74 -44.36 7.99
CA THR A 3 36.08 -43.90 6.76
C THR A 3 34.82 -44.71 6.47
N THR A 4 33.69 -44.25 6.99
CA THR A 4 32.43 -44.19 6.23
C THR A 4 31.46 -43.23 6.94
N ARG A 5 31.70 -41.91 6.84
CA ARG A 5 30.59 -40.94 6.95
C ARG A 5 29.65 -41.25 5.78
N ARG A 6 28.65 -42.13 5.99
CA ARG A 6 27.50 -42.22 5.07
C ARG A 6 26.95 -40.80 4.95
N SER A 7 27.05 -40.23 3.74
CA SER A 7 26.56 -38.88 3.46
C SER A 7 25.14 -38.72 4.02
N ARG A 8 24.92 -37.69 4.85
CA ARG A 8 23.62 -37.41 5.49
C ARG A 8 22.48 -37.32 4.46
N LEU A 9 22.79 -37.03 3.19
CA LEU A 9 21.86 -36.99 2.06
C LEU A 9 21.31 -38.36 1.64
N ARG A 10 22.03 -39.45 1.92
CA ARG A 10 21.56 -40.84 1.66
C ARG A 10 20.70 -41.41 2.78
N SER A 11 20.51 -40.69 3.89
CA SER A 11 19.64 -41.11 4.97
C SER A 11 18.15 -41.08 4.56
N PRO A 12 17.27 -41.88 5.18
CA PRO A 12 15.81 -41.81 4.96
C PRO A 12 15.21 -40.42 5.20
N ALA A 13 15.91 -39.58 5.98
CA ALA A 13 15.56 -38.18 6.24
C ALA A 13 16.09 -37.19 5.20
N GLY A 14 17.26 -37.47 4.62
CA GLY A 14 17.92 -36.60 3.66
C GLY A 14 17.23 -36.58 2.30
N ARG A 15 16.67 -37.72 1.85
CA ARG A 15 15.97 -37.84 0.56
C ARG A 15 14.77 -36.89 0.40
N PRO A 16 13.77 -36.85 1.32
CA PRO A 16 12.63 -35.95 1.18
C PRO A 16 13.05 -34.48 1.25
N ALA A 17 14.02 -34.12 2.10
CA ALA A 17 14.52 -32.75 2.20
C ALA A 17 15.23 -32.32 0.91
N ALA A 18 16.08 -33.18 0.34
CA ALA A 18 16.74 -32.91 -0.94
C ALA A 18 15.74 -32.78 -2.09
N ALA A 19 14.69 -33.61 -2.12
CA ALA A 19 13.64 -33.52 -3.13
C ALA A 19 12.83 -32.22 -3.02
N ALA A 20 12.49 -31.78 -1.80
CA ALA A 20 11.83 -30.49 -1.57
C ALA A 20 12.71 -29.33 -2.05
N VAL A 21 13.99 -29.33 -1.67
CA VAL A 21 14.97 -28.31 -2.08
C VAL A 21 15.13 -28.27 -3.60
N LEU A 22 15.28 -29.42 -4.25
CA LEU A 22 15.40 -29.49 -5.71
C LEU A 22 14.15 -28.95 -6.41
N ALA A 23 12.96 -29.33 -5.94
CA ALA A 23 11.71 -28.81 -6.48
C ALA A 23 11.60 -27.29 -6.31
N LEU A 24 11.98 -26.75 -5.15
CA LEU A 24 12.00 -25.30 -4.93
C LEU A 24 12.99 -24.58 -5.85
N VAL A 25 14.19 -25.13 -6.05
CA VAL A 25 15.17 -24.56 -7.00
C VAL A 25 14.60 -24.54 -8.41
N LEU A 26 13.93 -25.61 -8.85
CA LEU A 26 13.29 -25.67 -10.16
C LEU A 26 12.12 -24.67 -10.29
N ILE A 27 11.30 -24.53 -9.24
CA ILE A 27 10.20 -23.54 -9.21
C ILE A 27 10.76 -22.12 -9.31
N VAL A 28 11.82 -21.81 -8.56
CA VAL A 28 12.50 -20.51 -8.62
C VAL A 28 13.08 -20.27 -10.02
N ALA A 29 13.79 -21.24 -10.57
CA ALA A 29 14.39 -21.13 -11.90
C ALA A 29 13.34 -20.94 -13.01
N ALA A 30 12.22 -21.69 -12.94
CA ALA A 30 11.11 -21.54 -13.87
C ALA A 30 10.42 -20.17 -13.72
N GLY A 31 10.17 -19.73 -12.49
CA GLY A 31 9.61 -18.40 -12.21
C GLY A 31 10.47 -17.27 -12.75
N ALA A 32 11.78 -17.33 -12.50
CA ALA A 32 12.74 -16.37 -13.04
C ALA A 32 12.79 -16.35 -14.58
N ALA A 33 12.48 -17.47 -15.24
CA ALA A 33 12.45 -17.56 -16.69
C ALA A 33 11.12 -17.08 -17.31
N TRP A 34 10.01 -17.13 -16.57
CA TRP A 34 8.67 -16.83 -17.12
C TRP A 34 8.13 -15.48 -16.70
N ASP A 35 8.52 -14.97 -15.53
CA ASP A 35 8.06 -13.69 -15.02
C ASP A 35 9.22 -12.69 -14.89
N PRO A 36 9.40 -11.82 -15.90
CA PRO A 36 10.46 -10.80 -15.88
C PRO A 36 10.17 -9.64 -14.92
N SER A 37 8.93 -9.46 -14.47
CA SER A 37 8.55 -8.41 -13.53
C SER A 37 8.89 -8.76 -12.07
N GLY A 38 9.04 -10.06 -11.76
CA GLY A 38 9.18 -10.55 -10.39
C GLY A 38 7.88 -10.52 -9.57
N LEU A 39 6.78 -10.03 -10.14
CA LEU A 39 5.48 -9.91 -9.47
C LEU A 39 4.87 -11.26 -9.11
N LEU A 40 5.13 -12.30 -9.89
CA LEU A 40 4.69 -13.69 -9.72
C LEU A 40 5.84 -14.64 -9.33
N ALA A 41 7.09 -14.32 -9.70
CA ALA A 41 8.25 -15.12 -9.35
C ALA A 41 8.52 -15.09 -7.82
N PRO A 42 9.02 -16.20 -7.23
CA PRO A 42 9.45 -16.23 -5.83
C PRO A 42 10.73 -15.43 -5.56
N VAL A 43 11.63 -15.46 -6.55
CA VAL A 43 12.92 -14.78 -6.60
C VAL A 43 13.10 -14.46 -8.09
N GLY A 44 13.00 -13.18 -8.46
CA GLY A 44 13.17 -12.73 -9.84
C GLY A 44 14.61 -12.95 -10.31
N GLY A 45 14.79 -13.30 -11.59
CA GLY A 45 16.12 -13.54 -12.16
C GLY A 45 16.40 -12.88 -13.51
N ARG A 46 15.37 -12.45 -14.25
CA ARG A 46 15.54 -11.63 -15.46
C ARG A 46 15.69 -10.16 -15.07
N GLY A 47 16.74 -9.50 -15.55
CA GLY A 47 17.09 -8.13 -15.15
C GLY A 47 18.06 -8.02 -13.98
N LEU A 48 18.62 -9.14 -13.49
CA LEU A 48 19.81 -9.07 -12.64
C LEU A 48 20.97 -8.48 -13.45
N PRO A 49 21.66 -7.45 -12.94
CA PRO A 49 22.80 -6.87 -13.63
C PRO A 49 23.94 -7.88 -13.78
N LEU A 50 24.89 -7.58 -14.67
CA LEU A 50 26.19 -8.26 -14.67
C LEU A 50 26.80 -8.20 -13.25
N LEU A 51 27.46 -9.29 -12.82
CA LEU A 51 28.14 -9.39 -11.52
C LEU A 51 28.93 -8.11 -11.21
N GLY A 52 28.54 -7.38 -10.16
CA GLY A 52 29.21 -6.16 -9.69
C GLY A 52 28.39 -4.86 -9.76
N ALA A 53 27.29 -4.81 -10.52
CA ALA A 53 26.36 -3.67 -10.49
C ALA A 53 25.13 -3.97 -9.59
N GLY A 54 24.49 -2.95 -9.01
CA GLY A 54 23.17 -3.07 -8.37
C GLY A 54 23.07 -3.16 -6.83
N GLY A 55 24.14 -2.93 -6.06
CA GLY A 55 24.06 -2.80 -4.59
C GLY A 55 23.48 -4.01 -3.81
N VAL A 56 23.37 -3.89 -2.48
CA VAL A 56 22.88 -4.97 -1.61
C VAL A 56 21.42 -5.36 -1.95
N TYR A 57 20.59 -4.39 -2.30
CA TYR A 57 19.15 -4.59 -2.49
C TYR A 57 18.79 -5.52 -3.67
N ARG A 58 19.57 -5.54 -4.76
CA ARG A 58 19.32 -6.46 -5.89
C ARG A 58 19.78 -7.87 -5.64
N TRP A 59 20.88 -8.02 -4.91
CA TRP A 59 21.50 -9.32 -4.68
C TRP A 59 20.97 -10.00 -3.41
N ALA A 60 20.36 -9.27 -2.49
CA ALA A 60 19.79 -9.82 -1.25
C ALA A 60 18.80 -10.98 -1.48
N PRO A 61 17.86 -10.93 -2.46
CA PRO A 61 16.98 -12.07 -2.74
C PRO A 61 17.74 -13.36 -3.08
N LEU A 62 18.88 -13.26 -3.79
CA LEU A 62 19.69 -14.41 -4.18
C LEU A 62 20.71 -14.84 -3.12
N LEU A 63 21.42 -13.89 -2.51
CA LEU A 63 22.53 -14.17 -1.58
C LEU A 63 22.02 -14.47 -0.17
N VAL A 64 20.85 -13.97 0.19
CA VAL A 64 20.26 -14.12 1.53
C VAL A 64 18.92 -14.83 1.46
N GLY A 65 18.02 -14.36 0.61
CA GLY A 65 16.66 -14.90 0.47
C GLY A 65 16.64 -16.37 0.07
N LEU A 66 17.28 -16.72 -1.05
CA LEU A 66 17.28 -18.09 -1.58
C LEU A 66 17.92 -19.08 -0.58
N PRO A 67 19.12 -18.86 -0.01
CA PRO A 67 19.65 -19.73 1.05
C PRO A 67 18.72 -19.85 2.25
N THR A 68 18.12 -18.74 2.71
CA THR A 68 17.17 -18.74 3.83
C THR A 68 15.95 -19.61 3.51
N MET A 69 15.38 -19.46 2.31
CA MET A 69 14.24 -20.24 1.84
C MET A 69 14.55 -21.73 1.81
N LEU A 70 15.67 -22.12 1.19
CA LEU A 70 16.05 -23.53 1.04
C LEU A 70 16.36 -24.17 2.39
N LEU A 71 17.06 -23.47 3.29
CA LEU A 71 17.38 -23.96 4.63
C LEU A 71 16.13 -24.07 5.50
N ALA A 72 15.29 -23.04 5.54
CA ALA A 72 14.06 -23.02 6.33
C ALA A 72 13.02 -24.04 5.85
N ALA A 73 13.01 -24.39 4.55
CA ALA A 73 12.19 -25.47 4.02
C ALA A 73 12.76 -26.86 4.36
N ALA A 74 14.09 -27.03 4.30
CA ALA A 74 14.75 -28.33 4.53
C ALA A 74 14.80 -28.75 5.99
N VAL A 75 15.06 -27.81 6.92
CA VAL A 75 15.25 -28.10 8.36
C VAL A 75 14.04 -28.84 8.97
N PRO A 76 12.79 -28.40 8.76
CA PRO A 76 11.63 -29.12 9.24
C PRO A 76 11.53 -30.53 8.65
N VAL A 77 11.79 -30.71 7.36
CA VAL A 77 11.72 -32.03 6.71
C VAL A 77 12.77 -32.98 7.26
N LEU A 78 14.00 -32.49 7.51
CA LEU A 78 15.08 -33.26 8.12
C LEU A 78 14.78 -33.68 9.57
N ALA A 79 14.15 -32.79 10.34
CA ALA A 79 13.72 -33.08 11.72
C ALA A 79 12.69 -34.22 11.77
N ILE A 80 11.95 -34.44 10.67
CA ILE A 80 10.85 -35.41 10.55
C ILE A 80 11.33 -36.75 10.00
N GLY A 81 12.27 -36.76 9.07
CA GLY A 81 12.70 -37.99 8.43
C GLY A 81 13.57 -38.93 9.29
N GLY A 82 13.99 -38.49 10.48
CA GLY A 82 14.87 -39.25 11.38
C GLY A 82 14.19 -40.31 12.28
N GLY A 83 12.91 -40.62 12.07
CA GLY A 83 12.15 -41.60 12.87
C GLY A 83 12.10 -42.99 12.24
N ARG A 84 12.23 -44.05 13.05
CA ARG A 84 12.15 -45.48 12.63
C ARG A 84 10.73 -45.96 12.27
N THR A 85 9.70 -45.15 12.46
CA THR A 85 8.31 -45.52 12.16
C THR A 85 7.94 -45.14 10.73
N GLN A 86 7.36 -46.08 9.97
CA GLN A 86 6.75 -45.82 8.66
C GLN A 86 5.76 -44.64 8.77
N ARG A 87 6.18 -43.45 8.35
CA ARG A 87 5.29 -42.29 8.33
C ARG A 87 4.54 -42.30 6.99
N ALA A 88 3.22 -42.11 7.07
CA ALA A 88 2.39 -41.99 5.89
C ALA A 88 2.84 -40.79 5.03
N ARG A 89 2.96 -40.99 3.72
CA ARG A 89 3.45 -39.99 2.74
C ARG A 89 2.74 -38.64 2.88
N TRP A 90 1.44 -38.64 3.18
CA TRP A 90 0.65 -37.41 3.39
C TRP A 90 1.16 -36.52 4.53
N ARG A 91 1.80 -37.09 5.57
CA ARG A 91 2.34 -36.30 6.69
C ARG A 91 3.59 -35.52 6.28
N VAL A 92 4.44 -36.16 5.47
CA VAL A 92 5.61 -35.50 4.86
C VAL A 92 5.14 -34.38 3.93
N PHE A 93 4.09 -34.63 3.16
CA PHE A 93 3.47 -33.61 2.31
C PHE A 93 3.04 -32.38 3.12
N LEU A 94 2.17 -32.53 4.13
CA LEU A 94 1.64 -31.38 4.87
C LEU A 94 2.74 -30.57 5.55
N VAL A 95 3.69 -31.22 6.23
CA VAL A 95 4.77 -30.46 6.88
C VAL A 95 5.67 -29.78 5.87
N THR A 96 6.00 -30.45 4.76
CA THR A 96 6.81 -29.81 3.72
C THR A 96 6.09 -28.60 3.15
N TRP A 97 4.78 -28.69 2.91
CA TRP A 97 3.99 -27.56 2.41
C TRP A 97 3.98 -26.38 3.40
N THR A 98 3.68 -26.63 4.67
CA THR A 98 3.74 -25.59 5.72
C THR A 98 5.14 -24.99 5.86
N ALA A 99 6.18 -25.84 5.81
CA ALA A 99 7.56 -25.39 5.88
C ALA A 99 7.93 -24.51 4.71
N VAL A 100 7.50 -24.84 3.49
CA VAL A 100 7.71 -24.05 2.28
C VAL A 100 7.06 -22.68 2.40
N VAL A 101 5.78 -22.61 2.80
CA VAL A 101 5.07 -21.34 2.99
C VAL A 101 5.80 -20.46 4.01
N GLY A 102 6.15 -21.02 5.16
CA GLY A 102 6.86 -20.27 6.19
C GLY A 102 8.28 -19.86 5.79
N ALA A 103 8.97 -20.71 5.02
CA ALA A 103 10.33 -20.45 4.56
C ALA A 103 10.37 -19.29 3.57
N VAL A 104 9.37 -19.18 2.69
CA VAL A 104 9.27 -18.07 1.72
C VAL A 104 8.97 -16.77 2.44
N ALA A 105 8.01 -16.75 3.37
CA ALA A 105 7.75 -15.55 4.18
C ALA A 105 9.02 -15.13 4.96
N LEU A 106 9.71 -16.08 5.60
CA LEU A 106 10.97 -15.77 6.29
C LEU A 106 12.03 -15.21 5.33
N ALA A 107 12.21 -15.82 4.16
CA ALA A 107 13.15 -15.36 3.16
C ALA A 107 12.81 -13.94 2.66
N ALA A 108 11.54 -13.65 2.42
CA ALA A 108 11.07 -12.32 2.02
C ALA A 108 11.33 -11.28 3.12
N ALA A 109 11.01 -11.59 4.38
CA ALA A 109 11.26 -10.71 5.51
C ALA A 109 12.75 -10.37 5.68
N VAL A 110 13.61 -11.39 5.67
CA VAL A 110 15.06 -11.21 5.82
C VAL A 110 15.65 -10.45 4.63
N THR A 111 15.22 -10.78 3.41
CA THR A 111 15.65 -10.09 2.19
C THR A 111 15.27 -8.61 2.22
N GLY A 112 14.02 -8.31 2.53
CA GLY A 112 13.52 -6.94 2.60
C GLY A 112 14.26 -6.12 3.67
N PHE A 113 14.46 -6.71 4.84
CA PHE A 113 15.20 -6.06 5.92
C PHE A 113 16.67 -5.80 5.54
N VAL A 114 17.37 -6.79 5.00
CA VAL A 114 18.77 -6.63 4.54
C VAL A 114 18.89 -5.61 3.42
N SER A 115 17.91 -5.57 2.50
CA SER A 115 17.87 -4.58 1.42
C SER A 115 17.73 -3.15 1.93
N ALA A 116 17.04 -2.96 3.05
CA ALA A 116 16.84 -1.66 3.68
C ALA A 116 17.99 -1.24 4.61
N LEU A 117 18.85 -2.16 5.06
CA LEU A 117 19.93 -1.85 6.02
C LEU A 117 20.85 -0.69 5.59
N PRO A 118 21.32 -0.61 4.33
CA PRO A 118 22.17 0.49 3.88
C PRO A 118 21.46 1.85 3.87
N LEU A 119 20.13 1.86 3.94
CA LEU A 119 19.28 3.05 3.82
C LEU A 119 18.81 3.57 5.19
N ILE A 120 19.17 2.88 6.28
CA ILE A 120 18.90 3.32 7.65
C ILE A 120 19.58 4.67 7.89
N GLY A 121 18.82 5.61 8.46
CA GLY A 121 19.28 6.96 8.70
C GLY A 121 18.17 7.83 9.30
N PRO A 122 18.26 9.16 9.16
CA PRO A 122 17.27 10.09 9.70
C PRO A 122 15.83 9.79 9.27
N HIS A 123 15.66 9.37 8.01
CA HIS A 123 14.36 9.12 7.38
C HIS A 123 13.93 7.63 7.38
N LEU A 124 14.72 6.74 8.01
CA LEU A 124 14.39 5.32 8.10
C LEU A 124 15.04 4.67 9.32
N SER A 125 14.23 4.30 10.30
CA SER A 125 14.72 3.59 11.48
C SER A 125 14.86 2.07 11.25
N VAL A 126 15.81 1.45 11.96
CA VAL A 126 15.97 -0.02 12.01
C VAL A 126 14.64 -0.70 12.38
N GLY A 127 13.93 -0.14 13.36
CA GLY A 127 12.67 -0.69 13.88
C GLY A 127 11.56 -0.67 12.84
N SER A 128 11.41 0.43 12.10
CA SER A 128 10.43 0.54 11.02
C SER A 128 10.75 -0.42 9.88
N ALA A 129 12.02 -0.51 9.46
CA ALA A 129 12.45 -1.46 8.44
C ALA A 129 12.18 -2.91 8.83
N PHE A 130 12.49 -3.29 10.08
CA PHE A 130 12.22 -4.62 10.60
C PHE A 130 10.72 -4.92 10.64
N ARG A 131 9.91 -4.05 11.26
CA ARG A 131 8.46 -4.27 11.39
C ARG A 131 7.79 -4.37 10.02
N PHE A 132 8.11 -3.47 9.10
CA PHE A 132 7.51 -3.45 7.76
C PHE A 132 7.88 -4.70 6.94
N ALA A 133 9.16 -5.12 6.98
CA ALA A 133 9.60 -6.29 6.24
C ALA A 133 8.88 -7.57 6.69
N PHE A 134 8.66 -7.75 7.99
CA PHE A 134 7.87 -8.88 8.48
C PHE A 134 6.37 -8.69 8.20
N ALA A 135 5.83 -7.46 8.28
CA ALA A 135 4.41 -7.13 8.04
C ALA A 135 3.94 -7.58 6.67
N THR A 136 4.81 -7.43 5.70
CA THR A 136 4.49 -7.64 4.30
C THR A 136 5.02 -8.96 3.74
N SER A 137 5.86 -9.66 4.50
CA SER A 137 6.49 -10.91 4.07
C SER A 137 5.51 -12.03 3.68
N GLY A 138 4.31 -12.03 4.27
CA GLY A 138 3.30 -13.05 3.97
C GLY A 138 2.70 -12.91 2.57
N PHE A 139 2.73 -11.72 1.96
CA PHE A 139 2.28 -11.52 0.58
C PHE A 139 3.09 -12.35 -0.42
N ALA A 140 4.41 -12.45 -0.23
CA ALA A 140 5.26 -13.33 -1.05
C ALA A 140 4.91 -14.81 -0.84
N ALA A 141 4.59 -15.21 0.39
CA ALA A 141 4.30 -16.59 0.74
C ALA A 141 2.94 -17.10 0.25
N MET A 142 1.98 -16.21 -0.04
CA MET A 142 0.65 -16.59 -0.53
C MET A 142 0.72 -17.40 -1.83
N LYS A 143 1.63 -17.05 -2.74
CA LYS A 143 1.87 -17.79 -3.99
C LYS A 143 2.20 -19.26 -3.73
N PHE A 144 2.89 -19.53 -2.62
CA PHE A 144 3.31 -20.87 -2.21
C PHE A 144 2.24 -21.67 -1.48
N LEU A 145 1.09 -21.07 -1.19
CA LEU A 145 -0.12 -21.86 -0.90
C LEU A 145 -0.51 -22.69 -2.14
N LEU A 146 -0.35 -22.15 -3.35
CA LEU A 146 -0.72 -22.82 -4.59
C LEU A 146 0.41 -23.67 -5.20
N VAL A 147 1.66 -23.17 -5.21
CA VAL A 147 2.79 -23.90 -5.83
C VAL A 147 3.57 -24.79 -4.86
N GLY A 148 3.50 -24.51 -3.55
CA GLY A 148 4.15 -25.32 -2.50
C GLY A 148 3.76 -26.82 -2.49
N PRO A 149 2.51 -27.21 -2.86
CA PRO A 149 2.13 -28.60 -3.05
C PRO A 149 3.04 -29.40 -4.00
N LEU A 150 3.67 -28.77 -5.00
CA LEU A 150 4.61 -29.44 -5.91
C LEU A 150 5.86 -29.91 -5.17
N ALA A 151 6.48 -29.02 -4.39
CA ALA A 151 7.64 -29.34 -3.56
C ALA A 151 7.29 -30.36 -2.46
N ALA A 152 6.10 -30.24 -1.88
CA ALA A 152 5.59 -31.18 -0.89
C ALA A 152 5.35 -32.59 -1.46
N THR A 153 4.85 -32.68 -2.70
CA THR A 153 4.64 -33.95 -3.41
C THR A 153 5.97 -34.62 -3.72
N ALA A 154 6.94 -33.86 -4.23
CA ALA A 154 8.29 -34.39 -4.48
C ALA A 154 8.91 -34.98 -3.21
N ALA A 155 8.80 -34.28 -2.08
CA ALA A 155 9.27 -34.77 -0.78
C ALA A 155 8.54 -36.05 -0.33
N ALA A 156 7.21 -36.09 -0.46
CA ALA A 156 6.39 -37.24 -0.07
C ALA A 156 6.69 -38.49 -0.91
N LEU A 157 6.93 -38.32 -2.21
CA LEU A 157 7.33 -39.41 -3.12
C LEU A 157 8.74 -39.91 -2.83
N ALA A 158 9.69 -39.01 -2.57
CA ALA A 158 11.06 -39.36 -2.22
C ALA A 158 11.17 -40.09 -0.87
N HIS A 159 10.26 -39.82 0.07
CA HIS A 159 10.13 -40.59 1.32
C HIS A 159 9.70 -42.04 1.07
N GLY A 160 8.91 -42.28 0.02
CA GLY A 160 8.33 -43.58 -0.31
C GLY A 160 9.24 -44.57 -1.03
N ARG A 161 10.43 -44.15 -1.50
CA ARG A 161 11.38 -45.01 -2.24
C ARG A 161 12.32 -45.73 -1.27
N ARG A 162 12.10 -47.04 -1.06
CA ARG A 162 13.09 -47.92 -0.39
C ARG A 162 14.40 -47.91 -1.20
N PRO A 163 15.59 -47.95 -0.57
CA PRO A 163 16.79 -48.32 -1.29
C PRO A 163 16.60 -49.73 -1.85
N MET A 164 16.76 -49.94 -3.16
CA MET A 164 17.07 -51.28 -3.66
C MET A 164 18.42 -51.66 -3.04
N ALA A 165 18.39 -52.55 -2.06
CA ALA A 165 19.55 -53.29 -1.62
C ALA A 165 19.27 -54.76 -1.94
N ALA A 166 20.27 -55.37 -2.56
CA ALA A 166 20.37 -56.72 -3.07
C ALA A 166 19.64 -57.79 -2.26
N SER A 167 19.06 -58.71 -3.00
CA SER A 167 18.79 -60.08 -2.59
C SER A 167 20.01 -60.69 -1.89
N SER A 168 19.81 -61.20 -0.69
CA SER A 168 20.38 -62.48 -0.27
C SER A 168 19.65 -62.96 0.97
N ASP A 169 19.31 -64.25 0.94
CA ASP A 169 18.70 -65.08 1.97
C ASP A 169 19.17 -64.80 3.39
N GLU A 170 18.25 -64.91 4.34
CA GLU A 170 18.41 -65.89 5.43
C GLU A 170 17.04 -66.17 6.08
N ARG A 171 16.63 -67.43 5.93
CA ARG A 171 15.52 -68.09 6.62
C ARG A 171 16.03 -68.63 7.97
N ASP A 172 15.06 -68.93 8.83
CA ASP A 172 15.14 -69.71 10.07
C ASP A 172 15.71 -69.00 11.32
N THR A 173 15.09 -69.06 12.52
CA THR A 173 14.20 -70.06 13.12
C THR A 173 13.24 -69.43 14.14
N ALA A 174 12.16 -70.17 14.41
CA ALA A 174 11.07 -69.88 15.35
C ALA A 174 11.42 -70.11 16.84
N GLY A 175 10.67 -69.48 17.76
CA GLY A 175 10.54 -70.00 19.13
C GLY A 175 10.01 -69.07 20.23
N ARG A 176 8.70 -69.16 20.49
CA ARG A 176 7.98 -69.03 21.79
C ARG A 176 7.80 -67.66 22.50
N ASP A 177 6.57 -67.51 23.00
CA ASP A 177 5.89 -66.36 23.64
C ASP A 177 5.95 -66.46 25.21
N PRO A 178 5.36 -65.56 26.03
CA PRO A 178 6.06 -64.62 26.91
C PRO A 178 5.82 -64.85 28.42
N GLN A 179 6.65 -64.24 29.29
CA GLN A 179 6.36 -64.14 30.73
C GLN A 179 6.45 -62.66 31.19
N PRO A 180 5.53 -62.19 32.07
CA PRO A 180 5.31 -60.76 32.29
C PRO A 180 6.10 -60.26 33.52
N ASP A 181 7.19 -59.55 33.28
CA ASP A 181 7.90 -58.86 34.35
C ASP A 181 7.37 -57.44 34.55
N THR A 182 6.68 -57.30 35.68
CA THR A 182 6.68 -56.16 36.62
C THR A 182 6.49 -54.76 36.02
N VAL A 183 5.29 -54.24 36.25
CA VAL A 183 4.96 -52.81 36.15
C VAL A 183 5.82 -52.04 37.15
N ALA A 184 6.89 -51.41 36.67
CA ALA A 184 7.52 -50.31 37.37
C ALA A 184 6.49 -49.17 37.56
N PRO A 185 6.45 -48.50 38.73
CA PRO A 185 5.52 -47.41 38.97
C PRO A 185 5.75 -46.30 37.94
N ALA A 186 4.67 -45.72 37.45
CA ALA A 186 4.66 -44.65 36.46
C ALA A 186 5.59 -43.49 36.86
N ALA A 187 6.84 -43.57 36.43
CA ALA A 187 7.80 -42.48 36.53
C ALA A 187 7.29 -41.32 35.67
N ASP A 188 6.98 -40.21 36.32
CA ASP A 188 6.80 -38.86 35.79
C ASP A 188 6.61 -38.77 34.28
N ARG A 189 5.35 -38.74 33.82
CA ARG A 189 5.05 -38.26 32.48
C ARG A 189 5.61 -36.83 32.38
N PRO A 190 6.60 -36.55 31.51
CA PRO A 190 7.09 -35.19 31.35
C PRO A 190 5.90 -34.31 30.99
N ALA A 191 5.79 -33.12 31.61
CA ALA A 191 4.76 -32.13 31.30
C ALA A 191 4.60 -32.08 29.77
N SER A 192 3.37 -32.26 29.28
CA SER A 192 3.13 -32.45 27.85
C SER A 192 3.80 -31.29 27.11
N ALA A 193 4.64 -31.60 26.13
CA ALA A 193 5.36 -30.60 25.35
C ALA A 193 4.41 -29.56 24.71
N VAL A 194 3.13 -29.93 24.55
CA VAL A 194 2.03 -29.06 24.12
C VAL A 194 1.82 -27.92 25.12
N GLY A 195 1.72 -28.22 26.42
CA GLY A 195 1.46 -27.24 27.47
C GLY A 195 2.56 -26.19 27.56
N VAL A 196 3.83 -26.61 27.45
CA VAL A 196 4.98 -25.68 27.42
C VAL A 196 4.93 -24.79 26.17
N CYS A 197 4.72 -25.36 24.98
CA CYS A 197 4.63 -24.57 23.75
C CYS A 197 3.49 -23.55 23.78
N VAL A 198 2.30 -23.95 24.25
CA VAL A 198 1.13 -23.07 24.31
C VAL A 198 1.34 -21.96 25.36
N ALA A 199 1.90 -22.28 26.53
CA ALA A 199 2.20 -21.27 27.55
C ALA A 199 3.23 -20.24 27.07
N VAL A 200 4.29 -20.68 26.39
CA VAL A 200 5.28 -19.78 25.78
C VAL A 200 4.62 -18.89 24.72
N MET A 201 3.85 -19.47 23.80
CA MET A 201 3.20 -18.69 22.75
C MET A 201 2.14 -17.73 23.28
N PHE A 202 1.46 -18.09 24.36
CA PHE A 202 0.55 -17.18 25.03
C PHE A 202 1.28 -15.91 25.48
N VAL A 203 2.42 -16.04 26.18
CA VAL A 203 3.23 -14.88 26.60
C VAL A 203 3.74 -14.09 25.39
N VAL A 204 4.27 -14.78 24.38
CA VAL A 204 4.80 -14.12 23.17
C VAL A 204 3.72 -13.31 22.44
N VAL A 205 2.54 -13.88 22.23
CA VAL A 205 1.44 -13.23 21.52
C VAL A 205 0.89 -12.04 22.32
N THR A 206 0.75 -12.19 23.64
CA THR A 206 0.30 -11.10 24.52
C THR A 206 1.29 -9.94 24.52
N LEU A 207 2.59 -10.19 24.59
CA LEU A 207 3.62 -9.14 24.52
C LEU A 207 3.73 -8.54 23.11
N ALA A 208 3.56 -9.35 22.07
CA ALA A 208 3.60 -8.89 20.68
C ALA A 208 2.46 -7.90 20.39
N ALA A 209 1.26 -8.13 20.94
CA ALA A 209 0.06 -7.35 20.63
C ALA A 209 0.20 -5.83 20.88
N ALA A 210 1.01 -5.44 21.86
CA ALA A 210 1.28 -4.05 22.24
C ALA A 210 2.63 -3.49 21.78
N THR A 211 3.53 -4.36 21.30
CA THR A 211 4.83 -3.93 20.79
C THR A 211 4.78 -3.89 19.27
N PHE A 212 5.34 -4.88 18.59
CA PHE A 212 5.39 -4.88 17.13
C PHE A 212 4.08 -5.31 16.46
N GLY A 213 3.18 -5.99 17.17
CA GLY A 213 1.87 -6.40 16.66
C GLY A 213 0.87 -5.24 16.54
N ALA A 214 1.16 -4.09 17.16
CA ALA A 214 0.37 -2.87 16.99
C ALA A 214 0.45 -2.35 15.55
N SER A 215 1.58 -2.54 14.86
CA SER A 215 1.77 -2.13 13.46
C SER A 215 1.25 -3.16 12.45
N TRP A 216 0.22 -3.92 12.82
CA TRP A 216 -0.32 -5.03 12.04
C TRP A 216 -1.83 -4.89 11.87
N TRP A 217 -2.36 -5.47 10.79
CA TRP A 217 -3.75 -5.25 10.39
C TRP A 217 -4.06 -3.74 10.41
N ARG A 218 -5.00 -3.29 11.27
CA ARG A 218 -5.44 -1.89 11.36
C ARG A 218 -4.34 -0.87 11.64
N GLY A 219 -3.30 -1.22 12.40
CA GLY A 219 -2.19 -0.30 12.64
C GLY A 219 -1.03 -0.46 11.64
N GLY A 220 -1.19 -1.33 10.64
CA GLY A 220 -0.17 -1.61 9.62
C GLY A 220 -0.42 -0.89 8.29
N PRO A 221 0.45 -1.12 7.30
CA PRO A 221 0.40 -0.45 5.99
C PRO A 221 -0.82 -0.80 5.11
N VAL A 222 -1.64 -1.75 5.55
CA VAL A 222 -2.88 -2.18 4.88
C VAL A 222 -4.09 -2.05 5.82
N GLY A 223 -3.94 -1.25 6.88
CA GLY A 223 -4.95 -1.10 7.93
C GLY A 223 -6.29 -0.59 7.45
N TYR A 224 -6.26 0.24 6.42
CA TYR A 224 -7.42 0.81 5.74
C TYR A 224 -8.41 -0.24 5.23
N ALA A 225 -7.95 -1.47 4.98
CA ALA A 225 -8.78 -2.53 4.41
C ALA A 225 -9.68 -3.24 5.44
N PHE A 226 -9.43 -3.07 6.75
CA PHE A 226 -10.09 -3.85 7.80
C PHE A 226 -11.16 -3.05 8.55
N THR A 227 -12.43 -3.35 8.30
CA THR A 227 -13.59 -2.78 9.00
C THR A 227 -14.29 -3.79 9.92
N GLY A 228 -15.21 -3.32 10.75
CA GLY A 228 -16.10 -4.18 11.55
C GLY A 228 -15.39 -4.96 12.67
N LEU A 229 -15.82 -6.19 12.94
CA LEU A 229 -15.13 -7.06 13.90
C LEU A 229 -13.93 -7.75 13.21
N LEU A 230 -12.73 -7.52 13.72
CA LEU A 230 -11.51 -8.15 13.23
C LEU A 230 -10.89 -9.05 14.31
N PRO A 231 -10.94 -10.40 14.18
CA PRO A 231 -10.34 -11.31 15.15
C PRO A 231 -8.82 -11.39 14.94
N ALA A 232 -8.08 -10.41 15.46
CA ALA A 232 -6.63 -10.32 15.31
C ALA A 232 -5.92 -10.07 16.66
N PRO A 233 -4.80 -10.76 16.96
CA PRO A 233 -4.03 -10.58 18.19
C PRO A 233 -3.17 -9.30 18.15
N SER A 234 -3.84 -8.16 17.99
CA SER A 234 -3.27 -6.82 17.90
C SER A 234 -4.10 -5.85 18.72
N ALA A 235 -3.45 -4.87 19.38
CA ALA A 235 -4.16 -3.83 20.11
C ALA A 235 -5.10 -3.02 19.20
N ALA A 236 -4.71 -2.80 17.94
CA ALA A 236 -5.51 -2.06 16.96
C ALA A 236 -6.85 -2.74 16.58
N ALA A 237 -7.03 -4.02 16.91
CA ALA A 237 -8.28 -4.75 16.70
C ALA A 237 -9.37 -4.40 17.74
N GLY A 238 -9.03 -3.61 18.77
CA GLY A 238 -9.87 -3.35 19.93
C GLY A 238 -9.96 -4.56 20.88
N PRO A 239 -10.52 -4.39 22.09
CA PRO A 239 -10.49 -5.43 23.13
C PRO A 239 -11.14 -6.76 22.71
N VAL A 240 -12.30 -6.69 22.06
CA VAL A 240 -13.04 -7.88 21.59
C VAL A 240 -12.29 -8.57 20.46
N GLY A 241 -11.85 -7.81 19.44
CA GLY A 241 -11.08 -8.34 18.32
C GLY A 241 -9.77 -8.99 18.77
N TYR A 242 -9.08 -8.36 19.70
CA TYR A 242 -7.87 -8.88 20.34
C TYR A 242 -8.12 -10.22 21.03
N LEU A 243 -9.11 -10.30 21.93
CA LEU A 243 -9.40 -11.53 22.66
C LEU A 243 -9.80 -12.67 21.70
N CYS A 244 -10.67 -12.39 20.73
CA CYS A 244 -11.03 -13.35 19.69
C CYS A 244 -9.81 -13.82 18.90
N GLY A 245 -8.93 -12.90 18.50
CA GLY A 245 -7.70 -13.20 17.75
C GLY A 245 -6.72 -14.05 18.54
N VAL A 246 -6.51 -13.76 19.83
CA VAL A 246 -5.63 -14.56 20.71
C VAL A 246 -6.18 -15.98 20.90
N VAL A 247 -7.48 -16.11 21.18
CA VAL A 247 -8.13 -17.42 21.34
C VAL A 247 -8.04 -18.24 20.06
N LEU A 248 -8.34 -17.62 18.92
CA LEU A 248 -8.24 -18.25 17.61
C LEU A 248 -6.81 -18.70 17.32
N PHE A 249 -5.83 -17.82 17.49
CA PHE A 249 -4.41 -18.13 17.27
C PHE A 249 -3.97 -19.32 18.12
N LEU A 250 -4.19 -19.25 19.43
CA LEU A 250 -3.73 -20.26 20.37
C LEU A 250 -4.49 -21.59 20.21
N GLY A 251 -5.77 -21.55 19.82
CA GLY A 251 -6.57 -22.72 19.49
C GLY A 251 -6.01 -23.47 18.29
N VAL A 252 -5.81 -22.77 17.16
CA VAL A 252 -5.24 -23.35 15.94
C VAL A 252 -3.79 -23.80 16.19
N PHE A 253 -2.99 -22.98 16.86
CA PHE A 253 -1.63 -23.30 17.25
C PHE A 253 -1.57 -24.57 18.10
N GLY A 254 -2.39 -24.67 19.16
CA GLY A 254 -2.43 -25.82 20.06
C GLY A 254 -2.84 -27.11 19.35
N ALA A 255 -3.82 -27.04 18.44
CA ALA A 255 -4.23 -28.16 17.59
C ALA A 255 -3.08 -28.61 16.67
N ALA A 256 -2.39 -27.67 16.03
CA ALA A 256 -1.23 -27.94 15.18
C ALA A 256 -0.08 -28.57 15.98
N VAL A 257 0.29 -28.00 17.14
CA VAL A 257 1.32 -28.56 18.03
C VAL A 257 0.95 -29.98 18.46
N ARG A 258 -0.31 -30.24 18.83
CA ARG A 258 -0.77 -31.57 19.22
C ARG A 258 -0.69 -32.57 18.07
N ALA A 259 -1.04 -32.16 16.85
CA ALA A 259 -0.93 -32.98 15.65
C ALA A 259 0.53 -33.30 15.29
N LEU A 260 1.42 -32.31 15.39
CA LEU A 260 2.86 -32.45 15.16
C LEU A 260 3.51 -33.32 16.26
N GLN A 261 3.34 -33.01 17.54
CA GLN A 261 4.02 -33.71 18.63
C GLN A 261 3.58 -35.15 18.82
N ARG A 262 2.29 -35.47 18.67
CA ARG A 262 1.80 -36.85 18.78
C ARG A 262 2.39 -37.78 17.71
N ARG A 263 2.99 -37.24 16.65
CA ARG A 263 3.21 -37.99 15.40
C ARG A 263 4.57 -37.74 14.75
N ILE A 264 5.36 -36.73 15.16
CA ILE A 264 6.42 -36.17 14.31
C ILE A 264 7.79 -35.93 14.99
N VAL A 265 7.91 -35.52 16.26
CA VAL A 265 9.18 -34.92 16.75
C VAL A 265 9.79 -35.63 17.97
N ARG A 266 11.11 -35.83 17.96
CA ARG A 266 11.90 -36.23 19.15
C ARG A 266 11.81 -35.10 20.19
N HIS A 267 11.83 -35.41 21.48
CA HIS A 267 11.78 -34.43 22.58
C HIS A 267 13.08 -33.58 22.72
N THR A 268 13.64 -33.09 21.62
CA THR A 268 14.83 -32.20 21.57
C THR A 268 14.42 -30.73 21.48
N SER A 269 15.31 -29.82 21.89
CA SER A 269 15.10 -28.37 21.80
C SER A 269 14.87 -27.88 20.38
N SER A 270 15.64 -28.39 19.42
CA SER A 270 15.48 -28.12 17.99
C SER A 270 14.13 -28.61 17.44
N GLY A 271 13.67 -29.76 17.92
CA GLY A 271 12.40 -30.33 17.51
C GLY A 271 11.21 -29.50 18.01
N VAL A 272 11.30 -28.98 19.23
CA VAL A 272 10.31 -28.06 19.78
C VAL A 272 10.30 -26.74 19.02
N ALA A 273 11.47 -26.17 18.71
CA ALA A 273 11.58 -24.94 17.91
C ALA A 273 10.86 -25.06 16.56
N VAL A 274 11.14 -26.13 15.80
CA VAL A 274 10.50 -26.41 14.51
C VAL A 274 8.99 -26.58 14.66
N THR A 275 8.54 -27.26 15.71
CA THR A 275 7.12 -27.48 15.97
C THR A 275 6.39 -26.16 16.21
N VAL A 276 6.98 -25.29 17.04
CA VAL A 276 6.41 -23.97 17.34
C VAL A 276 6.34 -23.14 16.08
N TRP A 277 7.45 -23.05 15.32
CA TRP A 277 7.47 -22.27 14.09
C TRP A 277 6.41 -22.72 13.07
N LEU A 278 6.32 -24.02 12.76
CA LEU A 278 5.32 -24.54 11.84
C LEU A 278 3.88 -24.31 12.34
N ALA A 279 3.63 -24.54 13.63
CA ALA A 279 2.31 -24.34 14.22
C ALA A 279 1.91 -22.86 14.20
N SER A 280 2.85 -21.93 14.39
CA SER A 280 2.61 -20.50 14.28
C SER A 280 2.30 -20.06 12.85
N THR A 281 2.96 -20.65 11.83
CA THR A 281 2.60 -20.42 10.42
C THR A 281 1.16 -20.81 10.14
N VAL A 282 0.74 -22.00 10.61
CA VAL A 282 -0.65 -22.48 10.44
C VAL A 282 -1.64 -21.61 11.21
N ALA A 283 -1.30 -21.19 12.42
CA ALA A 283 -2.15 -20.32 13.23
C ALA A 283 -2.31 -18.92 12.62
N GLY A 284 -1.23 -18.34 12.08
CA GLY A 284 -1.26 -17.07 11.35
C GLY A 284 -2.13 -17.15 10.09
N LEU A 285 -1.97 -18.20 9.29
CA LEU A 285 -2.86 -18.49 8.16
C LEU A 285 -4.32 -18.63 8.61
N GLY A 286 -4.57 -19.32 9.73
CA GLY A 286 -5.90 -19.49 10.30
C GLY A 286 -6.57 -18.16 10.63
N ILE A 287 -5.87 -17.24 11.29
CA ILE A 287 -6.38 -15.87 11.52
C ILE A 287 -6.67 -15.18 10.19
N GLY A 288 -5.75 -15.25 9.23
CA GLY A 288 -5.91 -14.59 7.94
C GLY A 288 -7.15 -15.06 7.19
N VAL A 289 -7.41 -16.37 7.17
CA VAL A 289 -8.62 -16.96 6.57
C VAL A 289 -9.88 -16.54 7.31
N VAL A 290 -9.89 -16.56 8.64
CA VAL A 290 -11.07 -16.10 9.40
C VAL A 290 -11.31 -14.60 9.20
N SER A 291 -10.26 -13.80 9.12
CA SER A 291 -10.34 -12.37 8.80
C SER A 291 -10.89 -12.15 7.40
N ALA A 292 -10.47 -12.95 6.42
CA ALA A 292 -10.98 -12.91 5.05
C ALA A 292 -12.49 -13.25 5.00
N VAL A 293 -12.92 -14.29 5.71
CA VAL A 293 -14.35 -14.65 5.81
C VAL A 293 -15.14 -13.55 6.51
N ALA A 294 -14.64 -13.01 7.62
CA ALA A 294 -15.29 -11.90 8.31
C ALA A 294 -15.42 -10.66 7.42
N ALA A 295 -14.36 -10.33 6.67
CA ALA A 295 -14.36 -9.23 5.73
C ALA A 295 -15.33 -9.47 4.56
N ALA A 296 -15.41 -10.68 4.01
CA ALA A 296 -16.35 -11.02 2.94
C ALA A 296 -17.82 -10.94 3.40
N LEU A 297 -18.11 -11.32 4.64
CA LEU A 297 -19.44 -11.16 5.23
C LEU A 297 -19.78 -9.69 5.47
N ALA A 298 -18.81 -8.89 5.94
CA ALA A 298 -18.98 -7.46 6.19
C ALA A 298 -18.95 -6.58 4.93
N SER A 299 -18.28 -7.01 3.85
CA SER A 299 -18.12 -6.24 2.60
C SER A 299 -19.42 -6.07 1.82
N THR A 300 -20.43 -6.89 2.12
CA THR A 300 -21.82 -6.70 1.68
C THR A 300 -22.46 -5.38 2.17
N GLY A 301 -21.78 -4.63 3.05
CA GLY A 301 -22.38 -3.56 3.86
C GLY A 301 -22.06 -2.09 3.51
N LEU A 302 -21.52 -1.73 2.34
CA LEU A 302 -21.65 -0.31 1.91
C LEU A 302 -22.96 -0.16 1.14
N ARG A 303 -23.87 0.66 1.69
CA ARG A 303 -25.22 0.86 1.14
C ARG A 303 -25.24 1.32 -0.33
N ASP A 304 -24.18 1.99 -0.77
CA ASP A 304 -24.10 2.61 -2.10
C ASP A 304 -23.00 2.03 -3.00
N ALA A 305 -22.34 0.94 -2.58
CA ALA A 305 -21.36 0.30 -3.45
C ALA A 305 -22.08 -0.54 -4.52
N GLY A 306 -21.70 -0.37 -5.79
CA GLY A 306 -22.14 -1.24 -6.88
C GLY A 306 -21.66 -2.69 -6.71
N PRO A 307 -21.98 -3.60 -7.66
CA PRO A 307 -21.48 -4.97 -7.63
C PRO A 307 -19.95 -4.95 -7.70
N ASP A 308 -19.29 -5.26 -6.59
CA ASP A 308 -17.85 -5.36 -6.48
C ASP A 308 -17.42 -6.73 -5.90
N SER A 309 -16.14 -7.04 -6.07
CA SER A 309 -15.50 -8.23 -5.53
C SER A 309 -14.45 -7.86 -4.48
N TRP A 310 -14.77 -6.89 -3.61
CA TRP A 310 -13.80 -6.38 -2.62
C TRP A 310 -13.31 -7.47 -1.67
N TRP A 311 -14.12 -8.51 -1.47
CA TRP A 311 -13.73 -9.71 -0.74
C TRP A 311 -12.44 -10.34 -1.28
N ILE A 312 -12.11 -10.22 -2.58
CA ILE A 312 -10.84 -10.68 -3.16
C ILE A 312 -9.68 -9.88 -2.54
N GLY A 313 -9.70 -8.55 -2.65
CA GLY A 313 -8.69 -7.67 -2.08
C GLY A 313 -8.54 -7.89 -0.57
N ALA A 314 -9.65 -7.86 0.17
CA ALA A 314 -9.64 -8.08 1.62
C ALA A 314 -9.14 -9.48 2.02
N SER A 315 -9.42 -10.52 1.23
CA SER A 315 -8.90 -11.87 1.46
C SER A 315 -7.39 -11.93 1.26
N LEU A 316 -6.89 -11.32 0.18
CA LEU A 316 -5.46 -11.26 -0.10
C LEU A 316 -4.72 -10.54 1.03
N LEU A 317 -5.24 -9.39 1.45
CA LEU A 317 -4.70 -8.59 2.55
C LEU A 317 -4.76 -9.32 3.89
N GLY A 318 -5.88 -9.98 4.21
CA GLY A 318 -6.04 -10.74 5.45
C GLY A 318 -5.10 -11.95 5.54
N VAL A 319 -5.01 -12.75 4.48
CA VAL A 319 -4.15 -13.94 4.44
C VAL A 319 -2.67 -13.56 4.46
N GLY A 320 -2.25 -12.58 3.67
CA GLY A 320 -0.86 -12.11 3.63
C GLY A 320 -0.41 -11.58 4.99
N THR A 321 -1.22 -10.71 5.59
CA THR A 321 -0.96 -10.14 6.93
C THR A 321 -0.89 -11.24 8.01
N GLY A 322 -1.80 -12.22 7.96
CA GLY A 322 -1.84 -13.35 8.90
C GLY A 322 -0.61 -14.26 8.83
N ILE A 323 -0.16 -14.61 7.62
CA ILE A 323 1.07 -15.41 7.43
C ILE A 323 2.28 -14.65 7.97
N GLY A 324 2.43 -13.37 7.62
CA GLY A 324 3.53 -12.53 8.11
C GLY A 324 3.58 -12.51 9.64
N TYR A 325 2.42 -12.31 10.28
CA TYR A 325 2.31 -12.31 11.74
C TYR A 325 2.78 -13.63 12.35
N GLY A 326 2.24 -14.75 11.84
CA GLY A 326 2.54 -16.09 12.32
C GLY A 326 4.04 -16.42 12.27
N ILE A 327 4.75 -15.93 11.24
CA ILE A 327 6.20 -16.12 11.12
C ILE A 327 6.96 -15.26 12.12
N ALA A 328 6.60 -13.99 12.26
CA ALA A 328 7.25 -13.08 13.21
C ALA A 328 7.14 -13.58 14.66
N VAL A 329 5.93 -13.86 15.14
CA VAL A 329 5.72 -14.39 16.50
C VAL A 329 6.26 -15.81 16.63
N GLY A 330 6.19 -16.60 15.56
CA GLY A 330 6.67 -17.98 15.53
C GLY A 330 8.18 -18.11 15.71
N LEU A 331 8.97 -17.17 15.17
CA LEU A 331 10.42 -17.13 15.40
C LEU A 331 10.75 -16.84 16.87
N ILE A 332 10.13 -15.81 17.43
CA ILE A 332 10.30 -15.43 18.84
C ILE A 332 9.90 -16.62 19.73
N GLY A 333 8.74 -17.20 19.45
CA GLY A 333 8.23 -18.39 20.13
C GLY A 333 9.13 -19.60 20.00
N ALA A 334 9.68 -19.86 18.82
CA ALA A 334 10.57 -20.99 18.58
C ALA A 334 11.87 -20.88 19.39
N ILE A 335 12.47 -19.68 19.46
CA ILE A 335 13.65 -19.41 20.29
C ILE A 335 13.31 -19.56 21.77
N ALA A 336 12.24 -18.90 22.23
CA ALA A 336 11.81 -18.95 23.63
C ALA A 336 11.48 -20.39 24.08
N ALA A 337 10.79 -21.15 23.24
CA ALA A 337 10.45 -22.54 23.51
C ALA A 337 11.70 -23.44 23.50
N ALA A 338 12.65 -23.23 22.59
CA ALA A 338 13.91 -23.97 22.57
C ALA A 338 14.74 -23.75 23.84
N VAL A 339 14.80 -22.50 24.31
CA VAL A 339 15.46 -22.11 25.57
C VAL A 339 14.73 -22.73 26.76
N ALA A 340 13.43 -22.51 26.90
CA ALA A 340 12.63 -23.12 27.98
C ALA A 340 12.78 -24.66 28.00
N TRP A 341 12.88 -25.28 26.83
CA TRP A 341 13.08 -26.72 26.67
C TRP A 341 14.51 -27.19 26.94
N ARG A 342 15.51 -26.31 26.88
CA ARG A 342 16.90 -26.62 27.25
C ARG A 342 17.14 -26.46 28.76
N TRP A 343 16.47 -25.48 29.38
CA TRP A 343 16.70 -25.05 30.76
C TRP A 343 15.71 -25.62 31.77
N ARG A 344 14.76 -26.45 31.34
CA ARG A 344 13.80 -27.10 32.22
C ARG A 344 14.53 -27.93 33.29
N PRO A 345 14.36 -27.58 34.58
CA PRO A 345 15.01 -28.30 35.65
C PRO A 345 14.44 -29.72 35.73
N ALA A 346 15.31 -30.72 35.81
CA ALA A 346 14.93 -32.14 35.89
C ALA A 346 14.13 -32.51 37.17
N ARG A 347 13.80 -31.53 38.04
CA ARG A 347 13.19 -31.74 39.37
C ARG A 347 12.11 -30.70 39.77
N VAL A 348 11.47 -30.02 38.82
CA VAL A 348 10.31 -29.12 39.14
C VAL A 348 8.97 -29.75 38.72
N THR A 349 8.84 -31.06 38.93
CA THR A 349 7.55 -31.77 39.08
C THR A 349 7.22 -31.96 40.56
N ALA A 350 7.52 -30.97 41.41
CA ALA A 350 7.06 -30.97 42.80
C ALA A 350 5.80 -30.09 42.92
N ARG A 351 4.64 -30.76 42.98
CA ARG A 351 3.38 -30.32 43.60
C ARG A 351 2.94 -28.87 43.36
N LEU A 352 2.19 -28.67 42.28
CA LEU A 352 1.03 -27.77 42.31
C LEU A 352 -0.25 -28.62 42.24
N ALA A 353 -0.46 -29.42 43.27
CA ALA A 353 -1.75 -30.04 43.58
C ALA A 353 -2.39 -29.19 44.69
N GLY A 354 -3.52 -28.55 44.39
CA GLY A 354 -4.27 -27.71 45.34
C GLY A 354 -4.77 -26.41 44.72
N SER A 355 -5.84 -25.88 45.30
CA SER A 355 -6.75 -24.77 44.90
C SER A 355 -6.14 -23.41 44.48
N ARG A 356 -4.83 -23.31 44.25
CA ARG A 356 -4.12 -22.10 43.78
C ARG A 356 -4.06 -21.91 42.27
N ARG A 357 -4.88 -22.62 41.47
CA ARG A 357 -5.02 -22.36 40.01
C ARG A 357 -5.49 -20.92 39.73
N TRP A 358 -6.22 -20.31 40.66
CA TRP A 358 -6.71 -18.93 40.56
C TRP A 358 -5.64 -17.87 40.87
N ALA A 359 -4.59 -18.19 41.63
CA ALA A 359 -3.56 -17.23 42.06
C ALA A 359 -2.50 -16.94 40.97
N VAL A 360 -2.32 -17.84 40.00
CA VAL A 360 -1.47 -17.61 38.81
C VAL A 360 -2.30 -17.06 37.63
N GLY A 361 -3.62 -17.30 37.62
CA GLY A 361 -4.54 -16.78 36.61
C GLY A 361 -4.82 -15.28 36.73
N ALA A 362 -4.93 -14.74 37.95
CA ALA A 362 -5.22 -13.32 38.17
C ALA A 362 -4.21 -12.35 37.53
N PRO A 363 -2.88 -12.48 37.73
CA PRO A 363 -1.91 -11.58 37.07
C PRO A 363 -1.85 -11.77 35.55
N VAL A 364 -2.15 -12.97 35.04
CA VAL A 364 -2.24 -13.25 33.59
C VAL A 364 -3.48 -12.62 32.97
N VAL A 365 -4.63 -12.66 33.65
CA VAL A 365 -5.86 -11.97 33.25
C VAL A 365 -5.70 -10.45 33.34
N VAL A 366 -5.00 -9.95 34.36
CA VAL A 366 -4.66 -8.53 34.49
C VAL A 366 -3.69 -8.09 33.38
N LEU A 367 -2.68 -8.88 33.01
CA LEU A 367 -1.83 -8.60 31.83
C LEU A 367 -2.61 -8.66 30.51
N LEU A 368 -3.54 -9.62 30.34
CA LEU A 368 -4.39 -9.73 29.15
C LEU A 368 -5.37 -8.55 29.01
N ALA A 369 -5.88 -8.02 30.12
CA ALA A 369 -6.84 -6.93 30.14
C ALA A 369 -6.18 -5.54 30.14
N ALA A 370 -5.01 -5.39 30.79
CA ALA A 370 -4.34 -4.09 30.91
C ALA A 370 -3.54 -3.71 29.66
N VAL A 371 -2.99 -4.67 28.90
CA VAL A 371 -2.14 -4.37 27.74
C VAL A 371 -2.87 -3.59 26.63
N PRO A 372 -4.14 -3.90 26.26
CA PRO A 372 -4.90 -3.08 25.32
C PRO A 372 -5.46 -1.77 25.92
N LEU A 373 -5.64 -1.69 27.25
CA LEU A 373 -6.20 -0.52 27.94
C LEU A 373 -5.14 0.54 28.30
N VAL A 374 -3.88 0.15 28.44
CA VAL A 374 -2.76 1.05 28.80
C VAL A 374 -2.05 1.60 27.55
N ILE A 375 -2.16 0.92 26.41
CA ILE A 375 -1.54 1.31 25.14
C ILE A 375 -2.68 1.45 24.14
N GLY A 376 -3.33 2.61 24.16
CA GLY A 376 -4.28 2.98 23.12
C GLY A 376 -3.66 2.80 21.73
N SER A 377 -4.49 2.53 20.72
CA SER A 377 -4.03 2.53 19.33
C SER A 377 -3.36 3.87 19.03
N SER A 378 -2.06 3.86 18.78
CA SER A 378 -1.33 5.06 18.36
C SER A 378 -1.68 5.37 16.91
N ALA A 379 -2.83 6.00 16.68
CA ALA A 379 -3.11 6.64 15.40
C ALA A 379 -2.01 7.68 15.13
N ALA A 380 -1.65 7.86 13.85
CA ALA A 380 -0.77 8.96 13.48
C ALA A 380 -1.45 10.27 13.95
N PRO A 381 -0.75 11.15 14.69
CA PRO A 381 -1.41 12.34 15.19
C PRO A 381 -1.90 13.21 14.02
N GLY A 382 -3.15 13.64 14.06
CA GLY A 382 -3.74 14.52 13.05
C GLY A 382 -3.13 15.92 13.07
N PRO A 383 -3.63 16.83 12.20
CA PRO A 383 -3.17 18.21 12.16
C PRO A 383 -3.41 18.93 13.49
N ARG A 384 -2.56 19.91 13.79
CA ARG A 384 -2.72 20.74 14.99
C ARG A 384 -3.75 21.83 14.70
N PRO A 385 -4.69 22.12 15.64
CA PRO A 385 -5.56 23.28 15.52
C PRO A 385 -4.74 24.56 15.34
N VAL A 386 -5.15 25.39 14.38
CA VAL A 386 -4.58 26.72 14.14
C VAL A 386 -5.69 27.73 14.40
N ALA A 387 -5.39 28.78 15.18
CA ALA A 387 -6.34 29.84 15.41
C ALA A 387 -6.62 30.58 14.09
N PRO A 388 -7.88 30.84 13.74
CA PRO A 388 -8.23 31.63 12.56
C PRO A 388 -7.55 33.00 12.58
N VAL A 389 -7.11 33.45 11.41
CA VAL A 389 -6.60 34.81 11.18
C VAL A 389 -7.58 35.60 10.30
N PRO A 390 -7.55 36.94 10.35
CA PRO A 390 -8.38 37.75 9.46
C PRO A 390 -8.12 37.46 7.98
N ALA A 391 -9.18 37.46 7.17
CA ALA A 391 -9.07 37.28 5.73
C ALA A 391 -8.18 38.36 5.09
N SER A 392 -7.34 37.92 4.15
CA SER A 392 -6.54 38.79 3.28
C SER A 392 -7.22 38.96 1.91
N ALA A 393 -6.78 39.90 1.09
CA ALA A 393 -7.29 40.00 -0.28
C ALA A 393 -6.80 38.82 -1.15
N GLY A 394 -7.70 38.22 -1.92
CA GLY A 394 -7.38 37.12 -2.84
C GLY A 394 -7.50 35.73 -2.22
N LEU A 395 -6.75 34.77 -2.79
CA LEU A 395 -6.71 33.39 -2.29
C LEU A 395 -6.03 33.34 -0.92
N GLN A 396 -6.66 32.63 0.01
CA GLN A 396 -6.13 32.46 1.36
C GLN A 396 -5.12 31.32 1.38
N ARG A 397 -4.13 31.40 2.27
CA ARG A 397 -3.25 30.24 2.53
C ARG A 397 -4.09 29.05 3.00
N LEU A 398 -3.84 27.88 2.42
CA LEU A 398 -4.45 26.63 2.86
C LEU A 398 -3.68 25.95 4.00
N HIS A 399 -4.40 25.23 4.84
CA HIS A 399 -3.86 24.33 5.85
C HIS A 399 -4.87 23.23 6.16
N LEU A 400 -4.45 22.19 6.88
CA LEU A 400 -5.39 21.17 7.35
C LEU A 400 -6.18 21.61 8.58
N LEU A 401 -7.47 21.32 8.55
CA LEU A 401 -8.37 21.37 9.70
C LEU A 401 -8.42 19.98 10.36
N PRO A 402 -8.37 19.90 11.69
CA PRO A 402 -8.55 18.65 12.42
C PRO A 402 -9.89 17.98 12.12
N ALA A 403 -9.89 16.65 12.16
CA ALA A 403 -11.11 15.89 12.16
C ALA A 403 -11.98 16.23 13.38
N ALA A 404 -13.30 16.27 13.19
CA ALA A 404 -14.24 16.54 14.29
C ALA A 404 -14.30 15.41 15.33
N THR A 405 -13.90 14.20 14.94
CA THR A 405 -13.83 13.01 15.80
C THR A 405 -12.47 12.34 15.65
N GLU A 406 -12.07 11.52 16.63
CA GLU A 406 -10.79 10.81 16.63
C GLU A 406 -10.60 9.90 15.41
N ASP A 407 -11.69 9.28 14.93
CA ASP A 407 -11.72 8.42 13.74
C ASP A 407 -12.14 9.17 12.45
N GLY A 408 -12.32 10.49 12.53
CA GLY A 408 -12.79 11.31 11.42
C GLY A 408 -11.69 11.62 10.40
N LEU A 409 -12.10 12.13 9.24
CA LEU A 409 -11.19 12.56 8.19
C LEU A 409 -10.84 14.04 8.37
N PRO A 410 -9.56 14.40 8.56
CA PRO A 410 -9.12 15.79 8.46
C PRO A 410 -9.48 16.39 7.10
N THR A 411 -9.74 17.69 7.05
CA THR A 411 -10.18 18.37 5.83
C THR A 411 -9.21 19.48 5.45
N ILE A 412 -9.22 19.86 4.17
CA ILE A 412 -8.50 21.06 3.71
C ILE A 412 -9.32 22.27 4.12
N GLY A 413 -8.66 23.26 4.70
CA GLY A 413 -9.24 24.56 5.02
C GLY A 413 -8.29 25.70 4.69
N ASP A 414 -8.74 26.91 4.97
CA ASP A 414 -7.93 28.12 4.86
C ASP A 414 -7.60 28.71 6.23
N VAL A 415 -6.63 29.61 6.26
CA VAL A 415 -6.19 30.27 7.50
C VAL A 415 -7.27 31.08 8.21
N THR A 416 -8.41 31.35 7.57
CA THR A 416 -9.54 32.05 8.18
C THR A 416 -10.50 31.07 8.87
N GLY A 417 -10.17 29.78 8.88
CA GLY A 417 -10.89 28.72 9.59
C GLY A 417 -12.04 28.11 8.78
N ARG A 418 -12.13 28.40 7.48
CA ARG A 418 -13.15 27.81 6.60
C ARG A 418 -12.65 26.49 6.04
N GLN A 419 -13.55 25.52 5.88
CA GLN A 419 -13.29 24.33 5.08
C GLN A 419 -13.29 24.72 3.59
N VAL A 420 -12.37 24.16 2.81
CA VAL A 420 -12.19 24.43 1.38
C VAL A 420 -12.29 23.11 0.61
N ILE A 421 -13.19 23.05 -0.39
CA ILE A 421 -13.33 21.90 -1.29
C ILE A 421 -12.64 22.25 -2.61
N LEU A 422 -11.52 21.57 -2.90
CA LEU A 422 -10.70 21.82 -4.09
C LEU A 422 -11.12 20.94 -5.28
N ARG A 423 -11.92 21.45 -6.22
CA ARG A 423 -12.37 20.74 -7.43
C ARG A 423 -11.74 21.32 -8.68
N GLY A 424 -11.17 20.46 -9.51
CA GLY A 424 -10.36 20.91 -10.63
C GLY A 424 -10.06 19.86 -11.67
N VAL A 425 -9.04 20.16 -12.45
CA VAL A 425 -8.52 19.35 -13.56
C VAL A 425 -7.00 19.26 -13.49
N ASN A 426 -6.45 18.19 -14.06
CA ASN A 426 -5.02 18.08 -14.33
C ASN A 426 -4.65 18.94 -15.55
N VAL A 427 -3.49 19.60 -15.47
CA VAL A 427 -2.92 20.51 -16.47
C VAL A 427 -1.51 20.00 -16.79
N ASN A 428 -1.37 19.31 -17.92
CA ASN A 428 -0.15 18.60 -18.31
C ASN A 428 0.74 19.36 -19.31
N GLN A 429 0.40 20.61 -19.63
CA GLN A 429 1.02 21.35 -20.73
C GLN A 429 2.48 21.76 -20.47
N LEU A 430 2.96 21.63 -19.23
CA LEU A 430 4.35 21.88 -18.85
C LEU A 430 5.18 20.60 -18.74
N ILE A 431 4.58 19.43 -18.94
CA ILE A 431 5.23 18.12 -18.84
C ILE A 431 6.16 17.89 -20.05
N ASP A 432 7.28 17.22 -19.79
CA ASP A 432 8.32 16.88 -20.76
C ASP A 432 8.16 15.46 -21.31
N TYR A 433 7.19 15.31 -22.20
CA TYR A 433 6.89 14.03 -22.84
C TYR A 433 7.93 13.62 -23.88
N HIS A 434 8.15 12.31 -23.97
CA HIS A 434 8.80 11.67 -25.10
C HIS A 434 7.96 11.85 -26.36
N LEU A 435 8.59 12.35 -27.42
CA LEU A 435 7.95 12.52 -28.72
C LEU A 435 8.23 11.28 -29.59
N ARG A 436 7.17 10.54 -29.92
CA ARG A 436 7.24 9.45 -30.92
C ARG A 436 7.55 10.00 -32.31
N ASP A 437 6.90 11.10 -32.67
CA ASP A 437 7.19 11.92 -33.84
C ASP A 437 7.55 13.34 -33.37
N PRO A 438 8.81 13.79 -33.56
CA PRO A 438 9.23 15.14 -33.19
C PRO A 438 8.43 16.27 -33.88
N ALA A 439 7.73 15.98 -34.98
CA ALA A 439 6.91 16.95 -35.69
C ALA A 439 5.52 17.16 -35.06
N VAL A 440 5.09 16.28 -34.15
CA VAL A 440 3.76 16.34 -33.52
C VAL A 440 3.92 16.66 -32.03
N ALA A 441 3.39 17.80 -31.61
CA ALA A 441 3.48 18.23 -30.22
C ALA A 441 2.71 17.29 -29.27
N ALA A 442 3.34 16.91 -28.16
CA ALA A 442 2.69 16.11 -27.11
C ALA A 442 1.79 16.92 -26.19
N THR A 443 1.98 18.23 -26.14
CA THR A 443 1.23 19.15 -25.29
C THR A 443 0.63 20.28 -26.12
N GLU A 444 -0.54 20.75 -25.71
CA GLU A 444 -1.08 22.02 -26.19
C GLU A 444 -0.46 23.21 -25.46
N PRO A 445 -0.44 24.42 -26.04
CA PRO A 445 -0.02 25.62 -25.32
C PRO A 445 -0.88 25.89 -24.09
N LEU A 446 -0.25 26.31 -22.99
CA LEU A 446 -0.92 26.81 -21.78
C LEU A 446 -1.00 28.33 -21.80
N THR A 447 -2.20 28.87 -21.69
CA THR A 447 -2.47 30.31 -21.79
C THR A 447 -3.35 30.80 -20.64
N ASP A 448 -3.42 32.12 -20.44
CA ASP A 448 -4.33 32.70 -19.44
C ASP A 448 -5.81 32.35 -19.70
N ALA A 449 -6.17 32.20 -20.98
CA ALA A 449 -7.51 31.80 -21.38
C ALA A 449 -7.88 30.38 -20.91
N ASP A 450 -6.91 29.50 -20.68
CA ASP A 450 -7.14 28.19 -20.08
C ASP A 450 -7.63 28.32 -18.64
N PHE A 451 -6.95 29.14 -17.84
CA PHE A 451 -7.32 29.37 -16.44
C PHE A 451 -8.66 30.11 -16.32
N ALA A 452 -8.95 31.05 -17.23
CA ALA A 452 -10.25 31.69 -17.31
C ALA A 452 -11.38 30.67 -17.60
N GLN A 453 -11.15 29.73 -18.52
CA GLN A 453 -12.12 28.67 -18.84
C GLN A 453 -12.30 27.67 -17.70
N VAL A 454 -11.20 27.25 -17.05
CA VAL A 454 -11.22 26.42 -15.85
C VAL A 454 -12.06 27.08 -14.75
N ALA A 455 -11.85 28.38 -14.49
CA ALA A 455 -12.64 29.13 -13.53
C ALA A 455 -14.12 29.26 -13.94
N ALA A 456 -14.39 29.46 -15.24
CA ALA A 456 -15.77 29.52 -15.78
C ALA A 456 -16.52 28.19 -15.70
N MET A 457 -15.81 27.06 -15.56
CA MET A 457 -16.40 25.75 -15.25
C MET A 457 -16.68 25.56 -13.76
N GLY A 458 -16.36 26.56 -12.93
CA GLY A 458 -16.55 26.52 -11.48
C GLY A 458 -15.39 25.89 -10.72
N PHE A 459 -14.36 25.40 -11.41
CA PHE A 459 -13.17 24.85 -10.76
C PHE A 459 -12.45 25.92 -9.94
N ASN A 460 -11.77 25.49 -8.89
CA ASN A 460 -11.00 26.34 -7.99
C ASN A 460 -9.59 25.81 -7.71
N VAL A 461 -9.18 24.72 -8.38
CA VAL A 461 -7.82 24.20 -8.34
C VAL A 461 -7.42 23.64 -9.70
N VAL A 462 -6.12 23.64 -10.00
CA VAL A 462 -5.51 22.79 -11.02
C VAL A 462 -4.39 21.96 -10.41
N ARG A 463 -4.21 20.72 -10.88
CA ARG A 463 -2.99 19.94 -10.64
C ARG A 463 -2.06 20.18 -11.82
N LEU A 464 -1.03 21.00 -11.62
CA LEU A 464 -0.11 21.43 -12.65
C LEU A 464 1.08 20.47 -12.68
N GLY A 465 1.11 19.60 -13.69
CA GLY A 465 2.21 18.66 -13.89
C GLY A 465 3.47 19.38 -14.34
N MET A 466 4.56 19.13 -13.62
CA MET A 466 5.92 19.58 -13.94
C MET A 466 6.87 18.39 -13.98
N SER A 467 7.91 18.45 -14.81
CA SER A 467 8.85 17.33 -14.97
C SER A 467 10.20 17.63 -14.34
N TRP A 468 10.72 16.66 -13.59
CA TRP A 468 12.08 16.71 -13.05
C TRP A 468 13.12 16.91 -14.17
N SER A 469 12.91 16.27 -15.32
CA SER A 469 13.79 16.39 -16.50
C SER A 469 13.96 17.81 -17.00
N ARG A 470 12.97 18.68 -16.80
CA ARG A 470 13.05 20.11 -17.15
C ARG A 470 13.45 21.00 -15.99
N LEU A 471 13.15 20.62 -14.75
CA LEU A 471 13.67 21.32 -13.57
C LEU A 471 15.19 21.18 -13.46
N GLU A 472 15.73 19.99 -13.74
CA GLU A 472 17.14 19.65 -13.59
C GLU A 472 17.65 18.89 -14.84
N PRO A 473 17.73 19.56 -16.00
CA PRO A 473 18.12 18.92 -17.26
C PRO A 473 19.54 18.36 -17.24
N ARG A 474 20.40 18.95 -16.41
CA ARG A 474 21.74 18.43 -16.09
C ARG A 474 21.87 18.38 -14.58
N ARG A 475 22.53 17.33 -14.09
CA ARG A 475 22.71 17.10 -12.66
C ARG A 475 23.27 18.34 -11.95
N GLY A 476 22.55 18.79 -10.93
CA GLY A 476 22.87 19.95 -10.10
C GLY A 476 22.59 21.32 -10.73
N GLU A 477 22.18 21.38 -12.00
CA GLU A 477 21.91 22.61 -12.75
C GLU A 477 20.39 22.81 -12.91
N PHE A 478 19.79 23.66 -12.07
CA PHE A 478 18.36 23.94 -12.14
C PHE A 478 18.00 24.97 -13.22
N ASP A 479 16.97 24.66 -14.01
CA ASP A 479 16.47 25.52 -15.09
C ASP A 479 15.58 26.65 -14.51
N ARG A 480 16.10 27.88 -14.56
CA ARG A 480 15.37 29.07 -14.14
C ARG A 480 14.27 29.47 -15.11
N ALA A 481 14.44 29.23 -16.41
CA ALA A 481 13.43 29.56 -17.41
C ALA A 481 12.22 28.64 -17.26
N TYR A 482 12.44 27.36 -16.97
CA TYR A 482 11.33 26.44 -16.68
C TYR A 482 10.61 26.82 -15.37
N LEU A 483 11.34 27.13 -14.30
CA LEU A 483 10.71 27.65 -13.06
C LEU A 483 9.87 28.90 -13.33
N GLN A 484 10.33 29.82 -14.18
CA GLN A 484 9.57 31.01 -14.57
C GLN A 484 8.28 30.67 -15.35
N GLN A 485 8.29 29.61 -16.18
CA GLN A 485 7.06 29.12 -16.84
C GLN A 485 6.04 28.65 -15.80
N ILE A 486 6.50 27.88 -14.80
CA ILE A 486 5.66 27.43 -13.68
C ILE A 486 5.11 28.63 -12.90
N SER A 487 5.96 29.61 -12.55
CA SER A 487 5.53 30.83 -11.86
C SER A 487 4.51 31.63 -12.66
N THR A 488 4.62 31.66 -14.00
CA THR A 488 3.66 32.34 -14.89
C THR A 488 2.31 31.64 -14.88
N ALA A 489 2.30 30.31 -14.93
CA ALA A 489 1.08 29.51 -14.80
C ALA A 489 0.42 29.71 -13.43
N VAL A 490 1.19 29.70 -12.34
CA VAL A 490 0.69 29.97 -10.98
C VAL A 490 0.10 31.38 -10.86
N ALA A 491 0.77 32.39 -11.42
CA ALA A 491 0.27 33.77 -11.39
C ALA A 491 -1.04 33.93 -12.18
N SER A 492 -1.17 33.25 -13.33
CA SER A 492 -2.40 33.25 -14.12
C SER A 492 -3.54 32.53 -13.38
N ALA A 493 -3.29 31.34 -12.82
CA ALA A 493 -4.28 30.64 -12.00
C ALA A 493 -4.76 31.52 -10.81
N LYS A 494 -3.83 32.17 -10.12
CA LYS A 494 -4.12 33.10 -9.02
C LYS A 494 -5.01 34.27 -9.46
N ALA A 495 -4.75 34.85 -10.62
CA ALA A 495 -5.56 35.96 -11.17
C ALA A 495 -7.03 35.55 -11.40
N HIS A 496 -7.28 34.27 -11.65
CA HIS A 496 -8.62 33.69 -11.83
C HIS A 496 -9.19 33.03 -10.56
N GLY A 497 -8.53 33.18 -9.41
CA GLY A 497 -8.99 32.60 -8.14
C GLY A 497 -8.95 31.06 -8.12
N VAL A 498 -7.94 30.49 -8.80
CA VAL A 498 -7.69 29.05 -8.92
C VAL A 498 -6.39 28.72 -8.19
N TYR A 499 -6.44 27.79 -7.23
CA TYR A 499 -5.27 27.24 -6.57
C TYR A 499 -4.47 26.32 -7.50
N VAL A 500 -3.20 26.09 -7.18
CA VAL A 500 -2.31 25.18 -7.92
C VAL A 500 -1.72 24.13 -6.99
N VAL A 501 -1.97 22.86 -7.28
CA VAL A 501 -1.15 21.75 -6.76
C VAL A 501 -0.01 21.54 -7.74
N LEU A 502 1.23 21.73 -7.29
CA LEU A 502 2.42 21.50 -8.12
C LEU A 502 2.79 20.03 -8.04
N ASP A 503 2.72 19.34 -9.17
CA ASP A 503 2.88 17.89 -9.24
C ASP A 503 4.17 17.51 -9.96
N MET A 504 5.06 16.78 -9.28
CA MET A 504 6.24 16.20 -9.92
C MET A 504 5.84 14.97 -10.72
N HIS A 505 5.37 15.25 -11.92
CA HIS A 505 4.75 14.27 -12.80
C HIS A 505 5.79 13.35 -13.43
N GLN A 506 5.42 12.08 -13.54
CA GLN A 506 6.14 11.07 -14.28
C GLN A 506 5.17 9.98 -14.70
N ASP A 507 5.40 9.40 -15.87
CA ASP A 507 4.83 8.12 -16.27
C ASP A 507 5.94 7.15 -16.61
N ALA A 508 5.82 5.92 -16.12
CA ALA A 508 6.79 4.85 -16.33
C ALA A 508 8.26 5.33 -16.21
N TRP A 509 8.55 6.16 -15.19
CA TRP A 509 9.82 6.78 -14.83
C TRP A 509 10.28 8.00 -15.65
N GLY A 510 10.25 7.98 -16.99
CA GLY A 510 10.90 9.06 -17.75
C GLY A 510 10.86 8.95 -19.27
N ASN A 511 11.07 10.10 -19.93
CA ASN A 511 11.10 10.21 -21.40
C ASN A 511 12.29 9.46 -22.06
N ALA A 512 13.39 9.27 -21.34
CA ALA A 512 14.60 8.63 -21.83
C ALA A 512 14.55 7.09 -21.91
N LEU A 513 13.42 6.47 -21.52
CA LEU A 513 13.26 5.02 -21.48
C LEU A 513 12.90 4.38 -22.82
N ALA A 514 12.55 5.17 -23.84
CA ALA A 514 12.26 4.66 -25.17
C ALA A 514 13.39 3.78 -25.73
N ARG A 515 13.07 2.56 -26.18
CA ARG A 515 14.02 1.67 -26.90
C ARG A 515 13.34 0.98 -28.09
N PRO A 516 12.90 1.73 -29.11
CA PRO A 516 12.12 1.15 -30.21
C PRO A 516 12.83 0.03 -30.98
N GLY A 517 14.18 -0.03 -30.94
CA GLY A 517 14.97 -1.08 -31.57
C GLY A 517 15.24 -2.32 -30.72
N GLU A 518 14.76 -2.39 -29.48
CA GLU A 518 14.94 -3.55 -28.60
C GLU A 518 14.22 -4.77 -29.18
N GLN A 519 14.88 -5.93 -29.25
CA GLN A 519 14.24 -7.15 -29.69
C GLN A 519 13.54 -7.83 -28.52
N CYS A 520 12.22 -7.69 -28.49
CA CYS A 520 11.37 -8.29 -27.48
C CYS A 520 10.78 -9.62 -27.95
N GLY A 521 10.65 -10.59 -27.04
CA GLY A 521 10.11 -11.92 -27.30
C GLY A 521 8.91 -12.24 -26.42
N GLY A 522 8.17 -13.31 -26.75
CA GLY A 522 7.10 -13.83 -25.88
C GLY A 522 5.89 -12.90 -25.72
N GLY A 523 5.53 -12.15 -26.77
CA GLY A 523 4.37 -11.25 -26.75
C GLY A 523 4.62 -9.91 -26.05
N THR A 524 5.87 -9.59 -25.72
CA THR A 524 6.27 -8.28 -25.19
C THR A 524 6.65 -7.33 -26.32
N SER A 525 6.49 -6.03 -26.10
CA SER A 525 6.88 -4.97 -27.02
C SER A 525 7.98 -4.09 -26.41
N PRO A 526 8.76 -3.34 -27.20
CA PRO A 526 9.78 -2.44 -26.65
C PRO A 526 9.16 -1.34 -25.78
N THR A 527 9.91 -0.85 -24.79
CA THR A 527 9.44 0.29 -23.99
C THR A 527 9.29 1.54 -24.83
N THR A 528 8.15 2.20 -24.67
CA THR A 528 7.95 3.57 -25.15
C THR A 528 8.55 4.55 -24.14
N GLY A 529 9.00 5.71 -24.60
CA GLY A 529 9.32 6.80 -23.67
C GLY A 529 8.03 7.47 -23.22
N TRP A 530 8.06 8.02 -22.01
CA TRP A 530 6.94 8.71 -21.36
C TRP A 530 7.43 10.07 -20.87
N ASP A 531 7.41 10.36 -19.57
CA ASP A 531 7.84 11.65 -19.01
C ASP A 531 8.31 11.51 -17.55
N GLY A 532 8.94 12.55 -17.01
CA GLY A 532 9.34 12.61 -15.61
C GLY A 532 10.84 12.80 -15.42
N ALA A 533 11.57 11.72 -15.11
CA ALA A 533 12.97 11.80 -14.73
C ALA A 533 13.91 12.14 -15.91
N PRO A 534 14.99 12.93 -15.68
CA PRO A 534 15.99 13.21 -16.70
C PRO A 534 16.77 11.95 -17.11
N ALA A 535 17.35 11.97 -18.31
CA ALA A 535 18.18 10.88 -18.82
C ALA A 535 19.36 10.54 -17.90
N TRP A 536 20.00 11.54 -17.26
CA TRP A 536 21.13 11.32 -16.36
C TRP A 536 20.75 10.60 -15.05
N ALA A 537 19.48 10.70 -14.65
CA ALA A 537 18.94 9.99 -13.48
C ALA A 537 18.34 8.61 -13.85
N THR A 538 18.23 8.31 -15.15
CA THR A 538 17.59 7.08 -15.64
C THR A 538 18.59 5.92 -15.67
N ILE A 539 18.78 5.28 -14.51
CA ILE A 539 19.71 4.17 -14.35
C ILE A 539 18.98 2.84 -14.50
N THR A 540 19.05 2.22 -15.68
CA THR A 540 18.40 0.93 -15.94
C THR A 540 19.33 -0.28 -15.83
N ASP A 541 20.60 -0.13 -15.49
CA ASP A 541 21.56 -1.25 -15.36
C ASP A 541 21.57 -2.24 -16.54
N ARG A 542 21.23 -1.76 -17.75
CA ARG A 542 21.09 -2.56 -18.98
C ARG A 542 20.06 -3.69 -18.86
N THR A 543 19.05 -3.55 -18.00
CA THR A 543 17.92 -4.48 -17.97
C THR A 543 17.08 -4.36 -19.23
N LEU A 544 16.36 -5.43 -19.55
CA LEU A 544 15.55 -5.52 -20.76
C LEU A 544 14.50 -4.40 -20.83
N HIS A 545 14.46 -3.70 -21.96
CA HIS A 545 13.51 -2.65 -22.26
C HIS A 545 12.30 -3.21 -23.02
N CYS A 546 11.67 -4.22 -22.43
CA CYS A 546 10.46 -4.83 -22.96
C CYS A 546 9.30 -4.70 -21.97
N GLN A 547 8.17 -4.23 -22.45
CA GLN A 547 6.92 -4.06 -21.73
C GLN A 547 5.87 -5.06 -22.22
N PHE A 548 4.82 -5.23 -21.41
CA PHE A 548 3.67 -6.07 -21.76
C PHE A 548 2.40 -5.22 -21.64
N LEU A 549 1.31 -5.77 -21.07
CA LEU A 549 0.03 -5.08 -20.92
C LEU A 549 0.11 -3.81 -20.06
N ALA A 550 1.10 -3.68 -19.18
CA ALA A 550 1.30 -2.48 -18.34
C ALA A 550 2.73 -1.94 -18.47
N ARG A 551 2.85 -0.63 -18.78
CA ARG A 551 4.12 0.09 -18.94
C ARG A 551 4.97 0.05 -17.67
N ASP A 552 4.33 0.19 -16.51
CA ASP A 552 4.97 0.31 -15.19
C ASP A 552 5.61 -0.99 -14.68
N LEU A 553 5.26 -2.12 -15.31
CA LEU A 553 5.80 -3.44 -14.97
C LEU A 553 7.02 -3.83 -15.83
N ALA A 554 7.45 -2.97 -16.75
CA ALA A 554 8.64 -3.23 -17.57
C ALA A 554 9.90 -3.36 -16.69
N PRO A 555 10.80 -4.34 -16.93
CA PRO A 555 11.98 -4.54 -16.09
C PRO A 555 12.87 -3.31 -15.96
N ALA A 556 13.02 -2.53 -17.04
CA ALA A 556 13.76 -1.28 -17.05
C ALA A 556 13.14 -0.20 -16.14
N VAL A 557 11.81 -0.11 -16.09
CA VAL A 557 11.07 0.83 -15.22
C VAL A 557 11.24 0.43 -13.76
N ALA A 558 10.95 -0.83 -13.42
CA ALA A 558 11.11 -1.35 -12.05
C ALA A 558 12.55 -1.18 -11.53
N THR A 559 13.52 -1.33 -12.42
CA THR A 559 14.95 -1.14 -12.16
C THR A 559 15.31 0.33 -11.93
N ALA A 560 14.79 1.26 -12.74
CA ALA A 560 15.03 2.69 -12.57
C ALA A 560 14.47 3.18 -11.22
N PHE A 561 13.22 2.83 -10.90
CA PHE A 561 12.63 3.09 -9.58
C PHE A 561 13.42 2.43 -8.45
N GLY A 562 13.88 1.19 -8.63
CA GLY A 562 14.72 0.52 -7.64
C GLY A 562 16.03 1.28 -7.35
N ASN A 563 16.69 1.79 -8.39
CA ASN A 563 17.88 2.63 -8.25
C ASN A 563 17.56 3.98 -7.59
N PHE A 564 16.39 4.55 -7.87
CA PHE A 564 15.91 5.76 -7.21
C PHE A 564 15.66 5.55 -5.72
N TYR A 565 14.86 4.57 -5.34
CA TYR A 565 14.54 4.31 -3.93
C TYR A 565 15.77 4.01 -3.07
N THR A 566 16.82 3.47 -3.69
CA THR A 566 18.10 3.15 -3.02
C THR A 566 19.12 4.28 -3.11
N ASP A 567 18.72 5.43 -3.65
CA ASP A 567 19.52 6.64 -3.85
C ASP A 567 20.86 6.36 -4.57
N ARG A 568 20.82 5.47 -5.57
CA ARG A 568 22.00 5.15 -6.34
C ARG A 568 22.54 6.40 -7.03
N ASP A 569 23.84 6.61 -6.92
CA ASP A 569 24.55 7.76 -7.48
C ASP A 569 23.99 9.12 -7.00
N GLY A 570 23.19 9.13 -5.92
CA GLY A 570 22.55 10.31 -5.34
C GLY A 570 21.31 10.81 -6.08
N ILE A 571 20.69 10.01 -6.97
CA ILE A 571 19.58 10.50 -7.82
C ILE A 571 18.32 10.89 -7.02
N GLN A 572 18.02 10.22 -5.90
CA GLN A 572 16.91 10.62 -5.03
C GLN A 572 17.26 11.89 -4.27
N THR A 573 18.52 12.00 -3.83
CA THR A 573 19.03 13.22 -3.20
C THR A 573 18.89 14.44 -4.13
N GLU A 574 19.15 14.30 -5.43
CA GLU A 574 18.96 15.40 -6.38
C GLU A 574 17.47 15.75 -6.61
N LEU A 575 16.56 14.76 -6.70
CA LEU A 575 15.12 15.06 -6.76
C LEU A 575 14.63 15.78 -5.50
N VAL A 576 15.10 15.38 -4.32
CA VAL A 576 14.83 16.09 -3.05
C VAL A 576 15.34 17.54 -3.11
N ARG A 577 16.50 17.78 -3.74
CA ARG A 577 16.98 19.15 -3.98
C ARG A 577 16.14 19.92 -5.01
N ALA A 578 15.63 19.26 -6.04
CA ALA A 578 14.72 19.88 -7.00
C ALA A 578 13.43 20.34 -6.31
N TRP A 579 12.89 19.52 -5.39
CA TRP A 579 11.78 19.93 -4.53
C TRP A 579 12.11 21.12 -3.65
N ALA A 580 13.27 21.14 -2.99
CA ALA A 580 13.70 22.30 -2.21
C ALA A 580 13.84 23.57 -3.08
N TYR A 581 14.29 23.44 -4.33
CA TYR A 581 14.40 24.55 -5.28
C TYR A 581 13.02 25.13 -5.63
N VAL A 582 12.04 24.28 -5.95
CA VAL A 582 10.65 24.70 -6.22
C VAL A 582 9.99 25.29 -4.97
N ALA A 583 10.07 24.60 -3.83
CA ALA A 583 9.44 25.03 -2.59
C ALA A 583 9.97 26.39 -2.10
N ARG A 584 11.27 26.65 -2.25
CA ARG A 584 11.84 27.96 -1.92
C ARG A 584 11.27 29.09 -2.79
N ALA A 585 11.02 28.83 -4.08
CA ALA A 585 10.49 29.82 -5.00
C ALA A 585 9.03 30.19 -4.70
N PHE A 586 8.25 29.24 -4.18
CA PHE A 586 6.84 29.43 -3.86
C PHE A 586 6.54 29.53 -2.36
N ALA A 587 7.56 29.67 -1.52
CA ALA A 587 7.45 29.62 -0.06
C ALA A 587 6.35 30.54 0.53
N ASN A 588 6.09 31.68 -0.10
CA ASN A 588 5.14 32.70 0.33
C ASN A 588 3.93 32.87 -0.62
N GLU A 589 3.68 31.93 -1.53
CA GLU A 589 2.63 32.07 -2.55
C GLU A 589 1.34 31.32 -2.14
N PRO A 590 0.31 32.00 -1.60
CA PRO A 590 -0.93 31.36 -1.16
C PRO A 590 -1.75 30.68 -2.27
N ALA A 591 -1.51 31.01 -3.54
CA ALA A 591 -2.16 30.32 -4.65
C ALA A 591 -1.61 28.91 -4.87
N VAL A 592 -0.40 28.59 -4.39
CA VAL A 592 0.06 27.20 -4.35
C VAL A 592 -0.68 26.52 -3.19
N ALA A 593 -1.53 25.55 -3.51
CA ALA A 593 -2.19 24.73 -2.50
C ALA A 593 -1.19 23.81 -1.80
N GLY A 594 -0.25 23.26 -2.56
CA GLY A 594 0.77 22.35 -2.05
C GLY A 594 1.56 21.64 -3.14
N TYR A 595 2.33 20.65 -2.69
CA TYR A 595 3.28 19.90 -3.49
C TYR A 595 2.89 18.42 -3.53
N ASP A 596 2.64 17.90 -4.74
CA ASP A 596 2.40 16.47 -4.98
C ASP A 596 3.70 15.77 -5.36
N LEU A 597 4.22 14.98 -4.41
CA LEU A 597 5.65 14.70 -4.31
C LEU A 597 6.22 13.84 -5.46
N LEU A 598 5.40 12.95 -6.00
CA LEU A 598 5.76 12.09 -7.13
C LEU A 598 4.48 11.41 -7.64
N ASN A 599 4.10 11.71 -8.87
CA ASN A 599 2.97 11.07 -9.55
C ASN A 599 3.16 9.55 -9.62
N GLU A 600 2.11 8.77 -9.35
CA GLU A 600 2.02 7.31 -9.49
C GLU A 600 3.34 6.55 -9.29
N PRO A 601 3.98 6.61 -8.09
CA PRO A 601 5.29 6.05 -7.88
C PRO A 601 5.36 4.58 -8.29
N GLY A 602 6.28 4.25 -9.19
CA GLY A 602 6.47 2.89 -9.67
C GLY A 602 6.90 1.94 -8.54
N ILE A 603 6.53 0.66 -8.68
CA ILE A 603 6.68 -0.33 -7.61
C ILE A 603 8.13 -0.69 -7.26
N GLY A 604 9.08 -0.35 -8.13
CA GLY A 604 10.50 -0.72 -8.00
C GLY A 604 10.76 -2.22 -8.13
N ALA A 605 12.00 -2.62 -7.85
CA ALA A 605 12.45 -4.00 -8.07
C ALA A 605 12.07 -5.00 -6.96
N ASN A 606 11.69 -4.53 -5.76
CA ASN A 606 11.42 -5.38 -4.59
C ASN A 606 10.13 -4.96 -3.84
N PRO A 607 8.97 -4.87 -4.52
CA PRO A 607 7.72 -4.55 -3.82
C PRO A 607 7.36 -5.66 -2.81
N PRO A 608 6.75 -5.32 -1.66
CA PRO A 608 6.31 -3.97 -1.26
C PRO A 608 7.34 -3.15 -0.48
N ILE A 609 8.61 -3.60 -0.40
CA ILE A 609 9.66 -2.84 0.29
C ILE A 609 9.94 -1.52 -0.44
N SER A 610 10.07 -1.58 -1.77
CA SER A 610 10.23 -0.37 -2.60
C SER A 610 8.96 0.49 -2.62
N SER A 611 7.80 -0.12 -2.91
CA SER A 611 6.54 0.60 -3.12
C SER A 611 5.88 1.16 -1.85
N GLY A 612 6.30 0.73 -0.65
CA GLY A 612 5.79 1.24 0.63
C GLY A 612 6.88 1.85 1.52
N LEU A 613 7.83 1.04 2.00
CA LEU A 613 8.82 1.49 2.99
C LEU A 613 9.79 2.52 2.44
N LEU A 614 10.40 2.25 1.28
CA LEU A 614 11.39 3.16 0.70
C LEU A 614 10.74 4.37 0.04
N LEU A 615 9.50 4.21 -0.45
CA LEU A 615 8.67 5.33 -0.87
C LEU A 615 8.39 6.29 0.30
N GLY A 616 7.99 5.77 1.47
CA GLY A 616 7.83 6.58 2.68
C GLY A 616 9.11 7.29 3.14
N ARG A 617 10.28 6.63 3.00
CA ARG A 617 11.59 7.25 3.26
C ARG A 617 11.86 8.43 2.32
N TYR A 618 11.56 8.26 1.03
CA TYR A 618 11.69 9.35 0.05
C TYR A 618 10.77 10.53 0.42
N TYR A 619 9.51 10.25 0.73
CA TYR A 619 8.56 11.30 1.11
C TYR A 619 9.02 12.06 2.36
N ASP A 620 9.48 11.38 3.40
CA ASP A 620 9.99 12.06 4.60
C ASP A 620 11.21 12.94 4.31
N ALA A 621 12.11 12.49 3.43
CA ALA A 621 13.25 13.29 2.98
C ALA A 621 12.84 14.51 2.15
N ALA A 622 11.91 14.34 1.20
CA ALA A 622 11.38 15.42 0.37
C ALA A 622 10.63 16.45 1.23
N ILE A 623 9.76 16.01 2.14
CA ILE A 623 9.03 16.86 3.08
C ILE A 623 10.00 17.66 3.94
N THR A 624 11.00 17.01 4.53
CA THR A 624 12.01 17.70 5.35
C THR A 624 12.69 18.83 4.57
N ALA A 625 13.12 18.55 3.34
CA ALA A 625 13.79 19.53 2.48
C ALA A 625 12.84 20.66 2.03
N ILE A 626 11.57 20.35 1.73
CA ILE A 626 10.53 21.34 1.43
C ILE A 626 10.33 22.27 2.63
N ARG A 627 10.18 21.73 3.84
CA ARG A 627 10.00 22.54 5.05
C ARG A 627 11.20 23.42 5.35
N ASP A 628 12.41 22.93 5.12
CA ASP A 628 13.63 23.74 5.23
C ASP A 628 13.66 24.85 4.18
N ALA A 629 13.29 24.55 2.94
CA ALA A 629 13.23 25.51 1.84
C ALA A 629 12.18 26.60 2.05
N GLU A 630 10.98 26.24 2.54
CA GLU A 630 9.93 27.20 2.89
C GLU A 630 10.38 28.15 4.00
N ARG A 631 11.03 27.62 5.05
CA ARG A 631 11.63 28.44 6.11
C ARG A 631 12.71 29.37 5.57
N ALA A 632 13.60 28.86 4.71
CA ALA A 632 14.64 29.66 4.08
C ALA A 632 14.09 30.73 3.12
N GLY A 633 12.94 30.46 2.51
CA GLY A 633 12.16 31.42 1.71
C GLY A 633 11.29 32.37 2.53
N GLN A 634 11.37 32.31 3.87
CA GLN A 634 10.55 33.10 4.80
C GLN A 634 9.04 32.94 4.57
N GLY A 635 8.68 31.74 4.15
CA GLY A 635 7.33 31.35 3.80
C GLY A 635 6.55 30.68 4.91
N PHE A 636 5.57 29.87 4.50
CA PHE A 636 4.77 29.03 5.36
C PHE A 636 4.80 27.58 4.88
N ALA A 637 4.35 26.67 5.75
CA ALA A 637 4.19 25.27 5.39
C ALA A 637 2.95 25.07 4.51
N HIS A 638 3.16 24.76 3.24
CA HIS A 638 2.10 24.36 2.31
C HIS A 638 1.64 22.92 2.58
N LEU A 639 0.51 22.53 2.00
CA LEU A 639 0.08 21.14 1.99
C LEU A 639 1.10 20.27 1.23
N VAL A 640 1.24 19.03 1.66
CA VAL A 640 2.01 18.01 0.93
C VAL A 640 1.07 16.89 0.55
N PHE A 641 0.91 16.70 -0.76
CA PHE A 641 0.18 15.61 -1.36
C PHE A 641 1.15 14.44 -1.55
N PHE A 642 0.75 13.26 -1.08
CA PHE A 642 1.55 12.04 -1.22
C PHE A 642 0.69 10.89 -1.70
N GLU A 643 1.25 10.11 -2.62
CA GLU A 643 0.54 9.05 -3.31
C GLU A 643 0.98 7.66 -2.81
N PRO A 644 0.08 6.65 -2.82
CA PRO A 644 0.50 5.25 -2.82
C PRO A 644 1.17 4.90 -4.15
N SER A 645 1.71 3.69 -4.31
CA SER A 645 2.28 3.31 -5.61
C SER A 645 1.20 3.18 -6.70
N VAL A 646 1.65 3.16 -7.96
CA VAL A 646 0.83 2.96 -9.18
C VAL A 646 -0.11 1.74 -9.12
N LEU A 647 0.15 0.76 -8.23
CA LEU A 647 -0.79 -0.36 -8.02
C LEU A 647 -2.15 0.09 -7.50
N TRP A 648 -2.24 1.23 -6.81
CA TRP A 648 -3.53 1.78 -6.40
C TRP A 648 -4.38 2.18 -7.61
N SER A 649 -3.77 2.80 -8.61
CA SER A 649 -4.39 3.14 -9.89
C SER A 649 -4.82 1.89 -10.67
N GLY A 650 -4.01 0.83 -10.63
CA GLY A 650 -4.28 -0.43 -11.32
C GLY A 650 -5.24 -1.40 -10.62
N LEU A 651 -5.34 -1.37 -9.28
CA LEU A 651 -6.02 -2.40 -8.49
C LEU A 651 -6.97 -1.85 -7.39
N ALA A 652 -7.02 -0.54 -7.18
CA ALA A 652 -7.73 0.15 -6.08
C ALA A 652 -7.16 -0.07 -4.67
N PHE A 653 -6.05 -0.78 -4.52
CA PHE A 653 -5.39 -0.99 -3.23
C PHE A 653 -3.91 -1.31 -3.40
N ASP A 654 -3.09 -0.96 -2.41
CA ASP A 654 -1.68 -1.36 -2.33
C ASP A 654 -1.14 -1.30 -0.89
N VAL A 655 -0.02 -1.96 -0.62
CA VAL A 655 0.78 -1.69 0.58
C VAL A 655 1.38 -0.28 0.47
N ALA A 656 0.72 0.68 1.10
CA ALA A 656 1.13 2.08 1.12
C ALA A 656 2.29 2.33 2.12
N PRO A 657 2.93 3.53 2.10
CA PRO A 657 3.84 3.95 3.15
C PRO A 657 3.25 3.70 4.55
N PRO A 658 4.00 3.18 5.52
CA PRO A 658 3.44 2.90 6.83
C PRO A 658 2.98 4.21 7.51
N PRO A 659 1.84 4.24 8.21
CA PRO A 659 1.48 5.38 9.07
C PRO A 659 2.63 5.79 9.99
N GLY A 660 2.86 7.10 10.11
CA GLY A 660 4.01 7.64 10.84
C GLY A 660 5.34 7.54 10.09
N PHE A 661 5.32 7.47 8.76
CA PHE A 661 6.55 7.60 7.95
C PHE A 661 7.20 8.98 8.07
N THR A 662 6.43 10.00 8.47
CA THR A 662 6.88 11.37 8.70
C THR A 662 6.14 11.98 9.91
N ASP A 663 6.72 13.02 10.49
CA ASP A 663 6.14 13.81 11.60
C ASP A 663 5.35 15.04 11.12
N ASP A 664 5.32 15.30 9.80
CA ASP A 664 4.58 16.42 9.22
C ASP A 664 3.07 16.30 9.45
N ARG A 665 2.41 17.46 9.50
CA ARG A 665 1.00 17.61 9.90
C ARG A 665 0.14 18.27 8.82
N GLN A 666 0.70 18.55 7.64
CA GLN A 666 0.01 19.15 6.49
C GLN A 666 -0.13 18.13 5.35
N LEU A 667 -0.34 16.85 5.69
CA LEU A 667 -0.42 15.74 4.76
C LEU A 667 -1.79 15.62 4.08
N VAL A 668 -1.78 15.44 2.77
CA VAL A 668 -2.95 15.08 1.98
C VAL A 668 -2.65 13.77 1.26
N PHE A 669 -3.43 12.74 1.52
CA PHE A 669 -3.33 11.48 0.79
C PHE A 669 -3.99 11.64 -0.58
N ALA A 670 -3.23 11.38 -1.65
CA ALA A 670 -3.63 11.69 -3.01
C ALA A 670 -3.63 10.50 -3.99
N PRO A 671 -4.31 9.38 -3.68
CA PRO A 671 -4.38 8.23 -4.60
C PRO A 671 -5.17 8.57 -5.87
N HIS A 672 -5.01 7.73 -6.90
CA HIS A 672 -5.74 7.83 -8.17
C HIS A 672 -6.80 6.73 -8.31
N PRO A 673 -8.05 6.97 -7.88
CA PRO A 673 -9.11 5.97 -7.95
C PRO A 673 -9.68 5.82 -9.37
N TYR A 674 -9.11 4.92 -10.16
CA TYR A 674 -9.58 4.56 -11.51
C TYR A 674 -10.54 3.35 -11.57
N SER A 675 -11.14 2.98 -10.44
CA SER A 675 -12.15 1.90 -10.36
C SER A 675 -13.27 2.08 -11.39
N GLU A 676 -13.62 1.01 -12.09
CA GLU A 676 -14.63 1.01 -13.18
C GLU A 676 -14.26 1.90 -14.39
N SER A 677 -12.97 2.26 -14.52
CA SER A 677 -12.42 2.99 -15.67
C SER A 677 -11.29 2.16 -16.30
N ILE A 678 -10.04 2.39 -15.90
CA ILE A 678 -8.84 1.81 -16.53
C ILE A 678 -8.08 0.80 -15.64
N THR A 679 -8.67 0.37 -14.52
CA THR A 679 -8.03 -0.59 -13.63
C THR A 679 -7.82 -1.95 -14.32
N MET A 680 -6.78 -2.68 -13.90
CA MET A 680 -6.37 -3.94 -14.53
C MET A 680 -7.46 -5.02 -14.48
N ASP A 681 -8.27 -5.04 -13.43
CA ASP A 681 -9.39 -5.96 -13.27
C ASP A 681 -10.48 -5.76 -14.33
N GLN A 682 -10.68 -4.53 -14.81
CA GLN A 682 -11.64 -4.26 -15.89
C GLN A 682 -11.25 -4.94 -17.19
N SER A 683 -9.94 -5.09 -17.45
CA SER A 683 -9.43 -5.85 -18.61
C SER A 683 -9.80 -7.34 -18.56
N PHE A 684 -10.20 -7.85 -17.39
CA PHE A 684 -10.69 -9.21 -17.20
C PHE A 684 -12.22 -9.29 -17.01
N GLY A 685 -12.95 -8.18 -17.18
CA GLY A 685 -14.39 -8.10 -16.94
C GLY A 685 -14.76 -8.25 -15.46
N LEU A 686 -13.85 -7.87 -14.55
CA LEU A 686 -14.03 -7.94 -13.10
C LEU A 686 -13.99 -6.53 -12.51
N THR A 687 -14.76 -6.32 -11.44
CA THR A 687 -14.71 -5.10 -10.61
C THR A 687 -14.32 -5.49 -9.19
N ILE A 688 -13.06 -5.29 -8.81
CA ILE A 688 -12.56 -5.58 -7.45
C ILE A 688 -13.11 -4.56 -6.46
N ALA A 689 -13.08 -3.27 -6.80
CA ALA A 689 -13.64 -2.21 -5.98
C ALA A 689 -14.50 -1.32 -6.87
N SER A 690 -15.75 -1.07 -6.47
CA SER A 690 -16.58 -0.05 -7.10
C SER A 690 -15.98 1.35 -6.89
N ILE A 691 -16.46 2.34 -7.65
CA ILE A 691 -16.10 3.75 -7.46
C ILE A 691 -16.26 4.17 -5.98
N GLU A 692 -17.44 3.92 -5.40
CA GLU A 692 -17.77 4.30 -4.03
C GLU A 692 -16.91 3.54 -3.00
N ARG A 693 -16.61 2.27 -3.29
CA ARG A 693 -15.72 1.44 -2.47
C ARG A 693 -14.32 2.03 -2.42
N ASN A 694 -13.75 2.36 -3.58
CA ASN A 694 -12.39 2.87 -3.70
C ASN A 694 -12.25 4.21 -2.97
N LEU A 695 -13.18 5.15 -3.16
CA LEU A 695 -13.15 6.43 -2.45
C LEU A 695 -13.28 6.26 -0.93
N THR A 696 -14.13 5.33 -0.47
CA THR A 696 -14.28 5.03 0.96
C THR A 696 -13.02 4.40 1.55
N VAL A 697 -12.39 3.47 0.81
CA VAL A 697 -11.14 2.82 1.20
C VAL A 697 -9.99 3.83 1.25
N SER A 698 -9.91 4.72 0.26
CA SER A 698 -8.93 5.81 0.20
C SER A 698 -9.10 6.81 1.35
N ALA A 699 -10.33 7.20 1.69
CA ALA A 699 -10.61 8.05 2.85
C ALA A 699 -10.16 7.41 4.18
N ARG A 700 -10.33 6.09 4.33
CA ARG A 700 -9.83 5.37 5.52
C ARG A 700 -8.30 5.30 5.56
N ALA A 701 -7.67 5.14 4.40
CA ALA A 701 -6.22 5.21 4.32
C ALA A 701 -5.74 6.60 4.74
N ALA A 702 -6.31 7.68 4.19
CA ALA A 702 -6.02 9.06 4.58
C ALA A 702 -6.16 9.28 6.09
N ALA A 703 -7.26 8.84 6.69
CA ALA A 703 -7.50 8.95 8.13
C ALA A 703 -6.42 8.22 8.96
N SER A 704 -5.88 7.09 8.48
CA SER A 704 -4.80 6.37 9.18
C SER A 704 -3.48 7.15 9.27
N TYR A 705 -3.29 8.12 8.38
CA TYR A 705 -2.14 9.05 8.39
C TYR A 705 -2.42 10.34 9.17
N GLY A 706 -3.66 10.58 9.62
CA GLY A 706 -4.09 11.90 10.07
C GLY A 706 -4.04 12.92 8.94
N ALA A 707 -4.26 12.48 7.69
CA ALA A 707 -4.18 13.28 6.48
C ALA A 707 -5.58 13.59 5.92
N ALA A 708 -5.71 14.70 5.18
CA ALA A 708 -6.88 14.90 4.35
C ALA A 708 -6.86 13.96 3.12
N TYR A 709 -8.00 13.80 2.46
CA TYR A 709 -8.10 12.99 1.24
C TYR A 709 -8.44 13.90 0.04
N TRP A 710 -7.63 13.83 -1.01
CA TRP A 710 -7.88 14.53 -2.26
C TRP A 710 -7.34 13.70 -3.43
N PRO A 711 -8.18 13.04 -4.25
CA PRO A 711 -7.70 12.24 -5.38
C PRO A 711 -7.05 13.13 -6.45
N GLY A 712 -5.76 12.89 -6.69
CA GLY A 712 -4.94 13.64 -7.65
C GLY A 712 -5.38 13.43 -9.10
N GLU A 713 -5.88 12.23 -9.39
CA GLU A 713 -6.40 11.88 -10.70
C GLU A 713 -7.61 10.97 -10.59
N TRP A 714 -8.53 11.15 -11.52
CA TRP A 714 -9.64 10.27 -11.81
C TRP A 714 -10.25 10.68 -13.15
N GLY A 715 -10.88 9.74 -13.86
CA GLY A 715 -11.50 10.07 -15.15
C GLY A 715 -11.93 8.84 -15.94
N TRP A 716 -12.64 9.11 -17.02
CA TRP A 716 -13.08 8.13 -18.01
C TRP A 716 -12.64 8.57 -19.41
N PHE A 717 -12.44 7.58 -20.28
CA PHE A 717 -11.75 7.75 -21.56
C PHE A 717 -12.53 7.15 -22.74
N GLY A 718 -13.73 6.61 -22.49
CA GLY A 718 -14.62 6.06 -23.50
C GLY A 718 -15.61 7.08 -24.04
N ASP A 719 -16.83 6.63 -24.32
CA ASP A 719 -17.91 7.47 -24.83
C ASP A 719 -18.51 8.33 -23.70
N PRO A 720 -18.43 9.67 -23.76
CA PRO A 720 -18.98 10.55 -22.73
C PRO A 720 -20.49 10.36 -22.50
N ALA A 721 -21.25 9.89 -23.49
CA ALA A 721 -22.67 9.62 -23.33
C ALA A 721 -22.95 8.42 -22.41
N VAL A 722 -22.00 7.49 -22.30
CA VAL A 722 -22.07 6.32 -21.41
C VAL A 722 -21.35 6.62 -20.09
N ASP A 723 -20.13 7.13 -20.20
CA ASP A 723 -19.23 7.33 -19.06
C ASP A 723 -19.68 8.47 -18.14
N GLY A 724 -20.52 9.39 -18.62
CA GLY A 724 -21.07 10.49 -17.82
C GLY A 724 -21.84 10.03 -16.56
N ALA A 725 -22.44 8.84 -16.60
CA ALA A 725 -23.08 8.24 -15.43
C ALA A 725 -22.06 7.89 -14.33
N SER A 726 -20.88 7.38 -14.71
CA SER A 726 -19.80 7.06 -13.79
C SER A 726 -19.16 8.32 -13.21
N VAL A 727 -18.97 9.36 -14.04
CA VAL A 727 -18.52 10.69 -13.57
C VAL A 727 -19.49 11.29 -12.56
N THR A 728 -20.81 11.11 -12.77
CA THR A 728 -21.85 11.54 -11.82
C THR A 728 -21.75 10.78 -10.49
N ARG A 729 -21.58 9.45 -10.53
CA ARG A 729 -21.40 8.61 -9.33
C ARG A 729 -20.16 9.00 -8.54
N PHE A 730 -19.04 9.24 -9.23
CA PHE A 730 -17.80 9.71 -8.62
C PHE A 730 -18.00 11.06 -7.93
N GLY A 731 -18.64 12.01 -8.63
CA GLY A 731 -18.96 13.32 -8.07
C GLY A 731 -19.84 13.24 -6.81
N ALA A 732 -20.88 12.41 -6.82
CA ALA A 732 -21.72 12.18 -5.66
C ALA A 732 -20.95 11.54 -4.49
N ALA A 733 -19.99 10.66 -4.77
CA ALA A 733 -19.11 10.09 -3.74
C ALA A 733 -18.15 11.12 -3.14
N GLN A 734 -17.63 12.06 -3.94
CA GLN A 734 -16.88 13.21 -3.43
C GLN A 734 -17.74 14.10 -2.54
N ASP A 735 -18.98 14.37 -2.94
CA ASP A 735 -19.92 15.21 -2.19
C ASP A 735 -20.19 14.61 -0.80
N ARG A 736 -20.44 13.28 -0.72
CA ARG A 736 -20.65 12.57 0.55
C ARG A 736 -19.43 12.61 1.48
N LEU A 737 -18.23 12.61 0.93
CA LEU A 737 -16.99 12.68 1.71
C LEU A 737 -16.57 14.12 2.04
N GLY A 738 -17.21 15.13 1.43
CA GLY A 738 -16.83 16.53 1.59
C GLY A 738 -15.45 16.86 0.99
N ILE A 739 -15.07 16.14 -0.07
CA ILE A 739 -13.76 16.28 -0.72
C ILE A 739 -13.90 16.82 -2.14
N GLY A 740 -12.75 17.23 -2.69
CA GLY A 740 -12.58 17.57 -4.09
C GLY A 740 -11.74 16.53 -4.84
N GLY A 741 -11.00 16.96 -5.85
CA GLY A 741 -10.09 16.16 -6.66
C GLY A 741 -9.77 16.85 -7.99
N ALA A 742 -8.84 16.28 -8.77
CA ALA A 742 -8.53 16.76 -10.11
C ALA A 742 -8.86 15.71 -11.19
N PHE A 743 -9.75 16.07 -12.13
CA PHE A 743 -10.10 15.21 -13.25
C PHE A 743 -8.96 15.15 -14.26
N TRP A 744 -8.59 13.96 -14.71
CA TRP A 744 -7.61 13.75 -15.76
C TRP A 744 -8.34 13.73 -17.13
N VAL A 745 -8.15 14.69 -18.04
CA VAL A 745 -7.21 15.85 -18.03
C VAL A 745 -7.82 17.05 -18.76
N TRP A 746 -7.30 18.27 -18.51
CA TRP A 746 -7.76 19.51 -19.17
C TRP A 746 -7.68 19.42 -20.69
N LYS A 747 -6.46 19.31 -21.25
CA LYS A 747 -6.17 19.07 -22.67
C LYS A 747 -5.07 18.01 -22.79
N GLN A 748 -4.94 17.43 -23.97
CA GLN A 748 -3.86 16.50 -24.29
C GLN A 748 -3.46 16.68 -25.75
N GLY A 749 -2.17 16.78 -26.04
CA GLY A 749 -1.69 16.96 -27.40
C GLY A 749 -1.71 15.66 -28.20
N CYS A 750 -1.81 15.78 -29.52
CA CYS A 750 -1.89 14.61 -30.41
C CYS A 750 -0.62 13.75 -30.44
N GLY A 751 0.53 14.35 -30.13
CA GLY A 751 1.81 13.65 -30.05
C GLY A 751 2.03 12.93 -28.72
N SER A 752 1.12 13.07 -27.74
CA SER A 752 1.38 12.53 -26.40
C SER A 752 1.49 11.01 -26.44
N PRO A 753 2.33 10.40 -25.58
CA PRO A 753 2.46 8.95 -25.49
C PRO A 753 1.15 8.22 -25.16
N GLU A 754 0.24 8.88 -24.45
CA GLU A 754 -1.09 8.40 -24.07
C GLU A 754 -2.06 8.40 -25.26
N THR A 755 -1.82 9.25 -26.26
CA THR A 755 -2.61 9.31 -27.50
C THR A 755 -2.23 8.14 -28.41
N GLY A 756 -3.19 7.38 -28.91
CA GLY A 756 -2.92 6.35 -29.93
C GLY A 756 -2.26 6.95 -31.17
N ALA A 757 -1.32 6.24 -31.81
CA ALA A 757 -0.60 6.77 -32.98
C ALA A 757 -1.54 7.15 -34.14
N ASP A 758 -2.68 6.44 -34.26
CA ASP A 758 -3.70 6.65 -35.28
C ASP A 758 -4.96 7.34 -34.72
N ALA A 759 -4.87 7.99 -33.55
CA ALA A 759 -6.03 8.61 -32.91
C ALA A 759 -6.51 9.84 -33.70
N ALA A 760 -7.80 9.88 -34.04
CA ALA A 760 -8.41 11.03 -34.71
C ALA A 760 -8.55 12.24 -33.79
N THR A 761 -8.67 12.02 -32.48
CA THR A 761 -8.79 13.07 -31.46
C THR A 761 -7.95 12.75 -30.24
N SER A 762 -7.51 13.77 -29.53
CA SER A 762 -6.75 13.64 -28.28
C SER A 762 -7.45 14.33 -27.11
N GLY A 763 -7.28 13.76 -25.91
CA GLY A 763 -7.91 14.21 -24.66
C GLY A 763 -9.35 13.72 -24.47
N ASN A 764 -9.90 13.97 -23.28
CA ASN A 764 -11.28 13.60 -22.92
C ASN A 764 -12.18 14.79 -22.54
N LEU A 765 -11.62 15.87 -21.99
CA LEU A 765 -12.37 17.10 -21.67
C LEU A 765 -12.25 18.16 -22.78
N ALA A 766 -11.23 19.02 -22.78
CA ALA A 766 -10.98 19.94 -23.89
C ALA A 766 -10.15 19.24 -24.97
N ARG A 767 -10.88 18.58 -25.88
CA ARG A 767 -10.32 17.71 -26.91
C ARG A 767 -9.74 18.49 -28.07
N ILE A 768 -8.84 17.86 -28.81
CA ILE A 768 -8.30 18.39 -30.06
C ILE A 768 -8.47 17.36 -31.18
N ASP A 769 -8.82 17.83 -32.38
CA ASP A 769 -8.82 17.04 -33.60
C ASP A 769 -7.39 16.94 -34.13
N CYS A 770 -6.87 15.71 -34.24
CA CYS A 770 -5.46 15.48 -34.59
C CYS A 770 -5.16 15.62 -36.09
N VAL A 771 -6.19 15.73 -36.93
CA VAL A 771 -6.02 15.94 -38.37
C VAL A 771 -5.95 17.44 -38.67
N THR A 772 -6.80 18.23 -38.01
CA THR A 772 -6.97 19.65 -38.29
C THR A 772 -6.29 20.57 -37.28
N GLY A 773 -5.96 20.06 -36.09
CA GLY A 773 -5.50 20.84 -34.94
C GLY A 773 -6.60 21.69 -34.30
N ALA A 774 -7.88 21.49 -34.69
CA ALA A 774 -8.98 22.28 -34.18
C ALA A 774 -9.39 21.84 -32.77
N ALA A 775 -9.67 22.82 -31.89
CA ALA A 775 -10.25 22.54 -30.59
C ALA A 775 -11.68 22.00 -30.74
N ILE A 776 -11.98 20.92 -30.01
CA ILE A 776 -13.29 20.31 -29.93
C ILE A 776 -13.91 20.70 -28.58
N PRO A 777 -15.14 21.25 -28.58
CA PRO A 777 -15.80 21.65 -27.34
C PRO A 777 -15.93 20.48 -26.34
N PRO A 778 -15.80 20.76 -25.03
CA PRO A 778 -15.99 19.77 -24.00
C PRO A 778 -17.36 19.07 -24.05
N PRO A 779 -17.40 17.72 -24.00
CA PRO A 779 -18.63 16.96 -24.18
C PRO A 779 -19.57 17.12 -22.97
N THR A 780 -20.88 17.27 -23.24
CA THR A 780 -21.92 17.46 -22.21
C THR A 780 -21.94 16.34 -21.17
N GLY A 781 -21.72 15.09 -21.59
CA GLY A 781 -21.66 13.93 -20.71
C GLY A 781 -20.62 14.03 -19.60
N PHE A 782 -19.54 14.80 -19.81
CA PHE A 782 -18.53 15.07 -18.78
C PHE A 782 -18.68 16.44 -18.14
N THR A 783 -18.95 17.50 -18.93
CA THR A 783 -19.05 18.85 -18.37
C THR A 783 -20.21 18.99 -17.39
N GLN A 784 -21.35 18.36 -17.65
CA GLN A 784 -22.52 18.45 -16.78
C GLN A 784 -22.21 17.98 -15.33
N PRO A 785 -21.72 16.75 -15.09
CA PRO A 785 -21.36 16.34 -13.73
C PRO A 785 -20.11 17.04 -13.14
N LEU A 786 -19.15 17.46 -13.98
CA LEU A 786 -17.94 18.15 -13.51
C LEU A 786 -18.20 19.59 -13.05
N THR A 787 -19.14 20.30 -13.67
CA THR A 787 -19.44 21.72 -13.38
C THR A 787 -20.54 21.91 -12.33
N ARG A 788 -21.02 20.83 -11.70
CA ARG A 788 -22.11 20.85 -10.72
C ARG A 788 -21.87 21.86 -9.58
N ALA A 789 -22.96 22.37 -9.01
CA ALA A 789 -22.91 23.32 -7.90
C ALA A 789 -22.18 22.72 -6.68
N TYR A 790 -21.40 23.53 -5.95
CA TYR A 790 -20.73 23.10 -4.72
C TYR A 790 -20.25 24.27 -3.87
N PRO A 791 -20.14 24.10 -2.53
CA PRO A 791 -19.49 25.09 -1.67
C PRO A 791 -17.97 25.01 -1.88
N ARG A 792 -17.38 26.10 -2.41
CA ARG A 792 -15.94 26.26 -2.62
C ARG A 792 -15.20 26.46 -1.30
N ALA A 793 -15.75 27.31 -0.43
CA ALA A 793 -15.25 27.57 0.92
C ALA A 793 -16.42 27.88 1.87
N PHE A 794 -16.37 27.41 3.12
CA PHE A 794 -17.43 27.64 4.08
C PHE A 794 -16.99 27.43 5.54
N PRO A 795 -17.56 28.15 6.53
CA PRO A 795 -17.23 27.92 7.94
C PRO A 795 -17.83 26.63 8.48
N GLY A 796 -17.08 25.95 9.35
CA GLY A 796 -17.59 24.82 10.11
C GLY A 796 -17.50 23.47 9.41
N ARG A 797 -18.06 22.45 10.07
CA ARG A 797 -18.06 21.06 9.59
C ARG A 797 -19.20 20.85 8.60
N LEU A 798 -18.89 20.20 7.47
CA LEU A 798 -19.91 19.72 6.55
C LEU A 798 -20.82 18.67 7.19
N ASP A 799 -22.13 18.92 7.19
CA ASP A 799 -23.13 17.95 7.67
C ASP A 799 -23.85 17.26 6.51
N ARG A 800 -24.08 17.98 5.40
CA ARG A 800 -24.74 17.44 4.19
C ARG A 800 -24.33 18.21 2.94
N LEU A 801 -24.06 17.48 1.86
CA LEU A 801 -23.87 18.04 0.53
C LEU A 801 -24.51 17.12 -0.51
N GLU A 802 -25.50 17.64 -1.22
CA GLU A 802 -26.14 16.98 -2.36
C GLU A 802 -26.23 17.99 -3.51
N ALA A 803 -25.54 17.71 -4.61
CA ALA A 803 -25.58 18.52 -5.81
C ALA A 803 -26.14 17.71 -6.98
N SER A 804 -27.03 18.32 -7.75
CA SER A 804 -27.54 17.74 -8.98
C SER A 804 -26.66 18.13 -10.16
N ALA A 805 -26.27 17.13 -10.96
CA ALA A 805 -25.46 17.36 -12.14
C ALA A 805 -26.22 18.15 -13.23
N GLY A 806 -27.55 18.09 -13.31
CA GLY A 806 -28.30 18.57 -14.49
C GLY A 806 -29.04 19.90 -14.37
N ASP A 807 -29.70 20.16 -13.24
CA ASP A 807 -30.50 21.37 -13.04
C ASP A 807 -29.73 22.46 -12.27
N GLY A 808 -28.52 22.16 -11.79
CA GLY A 808 -27.72 23.07 -10.97
C GLY A 808 -28.21 23.20 -9.53
N GLY A 809 -29.13 22.31 -9.10
CA GLY A 809 -29.64 22.29 -7.73
C GLY A 809 -28.59 21.88 -6.72
N LEU A 810 -28.67 22.46 -5.53
CA LEU A 810 -27.78 22.19 -4.39
C LEU A 810 -28.59 22.15 -3.09
N THR A 811 -28.35 21.16 -2.24
CA THR A 811 -28.71 21.20 -0.83
C THR A 811 -27.44 21.03 0.00
N PHE A 812 -27.08 22.07 0.73
CA PHE A 812 -25.86 22.16 1.51
C PHE A 812 -26.20 22.54 2.96
N GLY A 813 -25.59 21.84 3.92
CA GLY A 813 -25.71 22.14 5.34
C GLY A 813 -24.40 21.91 6.08
N ALA A 814 -24.10 22.81 7.01
CA ALA A 814 -22.91 22.75 7.83
C ALA A 814 -23.14 23.40 9.20
N THR A 815 -22.27 23.08 10.15
CA THR A 815 -22.31 23.58 11.52
C THR A 815 -20.99 24.22 11.91
N VAL A 816 -21.03 25.50 12.29
CA VAL A 816 -19.87 26.25 12.79
C VAL A 816 -19.63 25.90 14.26
N ASP A 817 -18.66 25.03 14.50
CA ASP A 817 -18.24 24.59 15.85
C ASP A 817 -17.01 25.37 16.37
N THR A 818 -16.37 26.18 15.52
CA THR A 818 -15.10 26.86 15.82
C THR A 818 -15.33 28.35 16.06
N ASP A 819 -15.05 28.83 17.27
CA ASP A 819 -15.09 30.26 17.58
C ASP A 819 -14.02 31.02 16.78
N GLY A 820 -14.42 32.15 16.19
CA GLY A 820 -13.52 33.05 15.46
C GLY A 820 -13.25 32.68 13.99
N ALA A 821 -13.84 31.60 13.47
CA ALA A 821 -13.80 31.33 12.03
C ALA A 821 -14.53 32.44 11.24
N ASP A 822 -14.01 32.75 10.06
CA ASP A 822 -14.66 33.67 9.12
C ASP A 822 -16.02 33.11 8.69
N CYS A 823 -17.08 33.90 8.85
CA CYS A 823 -18.44 33.46 8.56
C CYS A 823 -18.75 33.39 7.05
N GLU A 824 -17.90 33.94 6.19
CA GLU A 824 -18.18 34.01 4.75
C GLU A 824 -18.22 32.62 4.11
N LEU A 825 -19.37 32.24 3.56
CA LEU A 825 -19.49 31.11 2.66
C LEU A 825 -19.34 31.55 1.20
N ASP A 826 -18.90 30.62 0.37
CA ASP A 826 -18.69 30.80 -1.06
C ASP A 826 -19.15 29.54 -1.81
N ILE A 827 -20.20 29.66 -2.62
CA ILE A 827 -20.79 28.55 -3.38
C ILE A 827 -20.75 28.86 -4.87
N TRP A 828 -20.28 27.91 -5.67
CA TRP A 828 -20.42 27.90 -7.11
C TRP A 828 -21.79 27.34 -7.53
N VAL A 829 -22.46 28.00 -8.47
CA VAL A 829 -23.66 27.49 -9.13
C VAL A 829 -23.49 27.66 -10.65
N PRO A 830 -23.52 26.60 -11.47
CA PRO A 830 -23.35 26.73 -12.91
C PRO A 830 -24.53 27.45 -13.57
N GLY A 831 -24.40 27.83 -14.84
CA GLY A 831 -25.52 28.17 -15.72
C GLY A 831 -25.90 29.66 -15.81
N GLU A 832 -26.78 29.95 -16.78
CA GLU A 832 -27.12 31.35 -17.11
C GLU A 832 -28.14 31.98 -16.17
N ALA A 833 -29.20 31.24 -15.85
CA ALA A 833 -30.30 31.72 -15.01
C ALA A 833 -29.85 32.04 -13.59
N GLN A 834 -30.37 33.13 -13.01
CA GLN A 834 -30.08 33.50 -11.64
C GLN A 834 -30.62 32.45 -10.66
N PRO A 835 -29.80 31.94 -9.72
CA PRO A 835 -30.25 30.95 -8.76
C PRO A 835 -31.27 31.53 -7.78
N GLN A 836 -32.29 30.74 -7.46
CA GLN A 836 -33.18 31.00 -6.34
C GLN A 836 -32.57 30.40 -5.08
N LEU A 837 -32.49 31.21 -4.02
CA LEU A 837 -31.83 30.83 -2.77
C LEU A 837 -32.86 30.69 -1.65
N ALA A 838 -32.84 29.56 -0.97
CA ALA A 838 -33.50 29.38 0.32
C ALA A 838 -32.41 29.12 1.37
N THR A 839 -32.25 30.03 2.33
CA THR A 839 -31.22 29.93 3.37
C THR A 839 -31.82 29.91 4.76
N ARG A 840 -31.14 29.22 5.68
CA ARG A 840 -31.40 29.27 7.13
C ARG A 840 -30.06 29.42 7.83
N GLY A 841 -29.94 30.36 8.76
CA GLY A 841 -28.68 30.61 9.48
C GLY A 841 -27.59 31.32 8.66
N VAL A 842 -27.95 31.87 7.49
CA VAL A 842 -27.05 32.66 6.62
C VAL A 842 -27.62 34.07 6.46
N GLY A 843 -26.89 35.06 6.95
CA GLY A 843 -27.19 36.48 6.74
C GLY A 843 -26.59 37.00 5.44
N ASP A 844 -27.19 38.05 4.88
CA ASP A 844 -26.70 38.78 3.71
C ASP A 844 -26.38 37.90 2.49
N ALA A 845 -27.16 36.82 2.32
CA ALA A 845 -26.98 35.90 1.21
C ALA A 845 -27.25 36.61 -0.14
N ALA A 846 -26.27 36.60 -1.03
CA ALA A 846 -26.36 37.23 -2.33
C ALA A 846 -25.77 36.32 -3.43
N SER A 847 -26.27 36.46 -4.66
CA SER A 847 -25.72 35.81 -5.84
C SER A 847 -25.13 36.85 -6.80
N VAL A 848 -23.90 36.61 -7.26
CA VAL A 848 -23.18 37.46 -8.21
C VAL A 848 -22.93 36.68 -9.48
N LYS A 849 -23.31 37.25 -10.63
CA LYS A 849 -23.04 36.65 -11.93
C LYS A 849 -21.54 36.66 -12.21
N VAL A 850 -21.03 35.52 -12.66
CA VAL A 850 -19.64 35.34 -13.10
C VAL A 850 -19.63 34.57 -14.44
N PRO A 851 -18.49 34.48 -15.14
CA PRO A 851 -18.40 33.63 -16.33
C PRO A 851 -18.85 32.19 -16.04
N GLY A 852 -19.73 31.65 -16.87
CA GLY A 852 -20.26 30.29 -16.80
C GLY A 852 -21.27 30.00 -15.68
N GLY A 853 -21.52 30.93 -14.75
CA GLY A 853 -22.36 30.66 -13.59
C GLY A 853 -22.54 31.82 -12.63
N TRP A 854 -22.70 31.48 -11.35
CA TRP A 854 -22.96 32.40 -10.25
C TRP A 854 -22.13 32.01 -9.03
N ARG A 855 -21.72 33.03 -8.27
CA ARG A 855 -21.12 32.88 -6.94
C ARG A 855 -22.13 33.31 -5.91
N VAL A 856 -22.44 32.43 -4.96
CA VAL A 856 -23.34 32.73 -3.84
C VAL A 856 -22.50 32.92 -2.60
N THR A 857 -22.59 34.10 -1.99
CA THR A 857 -21.87 34.49 -0.77
C THR A 857 -22.84 34.84 0.34
N GLY A 858 -22.39 34.76 1.59
CA GLY A 858 -23.17 35.17 2.76
C GLY A 858 -22.43 34.86 4.06
N CYS A 859 -22.92 35.39 5.19
CA CYS A 859 -22.31 35.17 6.51
C CYS A 859 -23.10 34.10 7.28
N ALA A 860 -22.50 32.93 7.49
CA ALA A 860 -23.10 31.80 8.19
C ALA A 860 -22.63 31.68 9.65
N ARG A 861 -23.55 31.38 10.57
CA ARG A 861 -23.26 31.20 12.01
C ARG A 861 -24.08 30.06 12.58
N GLY A 862 -23.47 29.28 13.47
CA GLY A 862 -24.11 28.09 14.06
C GLY A 862 -24.41 27.02 13.00
N ALA A 863 -25.53 26.32 13.15
CA ALA A 863 -26.02 25.40 12.12
C ALA A 863 -26.79 26.15 11.03
N TYR A 864 -26.43 25.91 9.77
CA TYR A 864 -27.03 26.61 8.63
C TYR A 864 -27.25 25.69 7.44
N THR A 865 -28.17 26.10 6.56
CA THR A 865 -28.48 25.39 5.33
C THR A 865 -28.66 26.37 4.17
N VAL A 866 -28.20 25.97 2.99
CA VAL A 866 -28.41 26.66 1.73
C VAL A 866 -29.01 25.67 0.74
N THR A 867 -30.18 26.00 0.20
CA THR A 867 -30.77 25.32 -0.93
C THR A 867 -30.77 26.25 -2.13
N VAL A 868 -30.25 25.75 -3.25
CA VAL A 868 -30.24 26.42 -4.55
C VAL A 868 -31.18 25.68 -5.47
N THR A 869 -32.13 26.41 -6.07
CA THR A 869 -32.99 25.92 -7.15
C THR A 869 -32.89 26.84 -8.36
N ARG A 870 -33.27 26.34 -9.53
CA ARG A 870 -33.38 27.14 -10.76
C ARG A 870 -34.82 27.29 -11.19
#